data_AF-A0A085G1R1-F1
#
_entry.id   AF-A0A085G1R1-F1
#
_cell.length_a   1.000
_cell.length_b   1.000
_cell.length_c   1.000
_cell.angle_alpha   90.00
_cell.angle_beta   90.00
_cell.angle_gamma   90.00
#
_symmetry.space_group_name_H-M   'P 1'
#
loop_
_entity.id
_entity.type
_entity.pdbx_description
1 polymer ?
#
loop_
_entity_poly.entity_id
_entity_poly.type
_entity_poly.pdbx_seq_one_letter_code
_entity_poly.pdbx_strand_id
1 'polypeptide(L)'
;MASDGTRFTFTAGRTPADTFAVVNFKLKQSLSSLFSLEITVACNDPAIGFKAILDEFALLTIWQGDVIKRRVRGIVTFCEQGDSGKHQTLYRMTVRPEFWRSSQRQNCRSFQNYDIQYIFAKLLKEMRIRTHDALFRRPHPAREFCVQFMESDYDFIARLAAEEGIFFFEDEYLDDRDQKLTFTDDRCNLRGLGAFPYNPNAASESSTYCINTFCRSAQIRPAKVTTKDYTFTAPNWQAQYQEEGADLSYQRPDYEIFDYPGRFKDEQHGADFAKYQMDGWRNNVDFASGTSNCPQLQPGRWFTLTDHPREDLNSPWQVVSSEISGNQPQAQIGSSGQGTTLTNRFYVIPATQTWRPTPLPKPLVDGPQIGIVTGPAGEEIYCDEHGRVTVKFAWDRYNKSNEESSCWVRVSQAWAGTGFGNIAIPRVGQEVIVDFLNGDPDQPIITGRTYHAANRAPGDLPGTKTQMAIRSQTYKGNGYNELMFDDQTGQELLLMHAQKDMKTVVLNNRDTHVKVDHTETIGHNQQVTVGLGQTVKVGKENAAGHDQKITVAHDRSITVRNDQTLKVIRDRTVNAGRDDNLYVERDRKVTVKGNQEHNTTKDYISLVKGHHSLEVKGDLAQKVAGSLGVDAQGDIVLQSGSKITLRVGSSFVVIHPGGIDITGLKINFNGGGSAGTPVQTLQPTVLSALGDKVDDAATESPQDENADSSGDGGNSEEGDEHGSEDESDQYNIQFHFSDDDDTPYTDMKYVACFSDGTQKEGVIDKNGFTETFNSIQKEDIKIKVLFDIW
;
A
#
# COMPACT_ATOMS: atom_id res chain seq x y z
N MET A 1 -55.70 -45.83 45.93
CA MET A 1 -54.59 -44.93 46.31
C MET A 1 -55.22 -43.59 46.68
N ALA A 2 -54.75 -42.92 47.75
CA ALA A 2 -55.26 -41.61 48.12
C ALA A 2 -55.14 -40.65 46.93
N SER A 3 -56.21 -39.90 46.63
CA SER A 3 -56.39 -39.08 45.43
C SER A 3 -55.38 -37.93 45.27
N ASP A 4 -54.54 -37.67 46.28
CA ASP A 4 -53.75 -36.44 46.39
C ASP A 4 -52.22 -36.68 46.39
N GLY A 5 -51.79 -37.93 46.19
CA GLY A 5 -50.37 -38.33 46.30
C GLY A 5 -49.51 -38.00 45.08
N THR A 6 -48.20 -37.82 45.30
CA THR A 6 -47.21 -37.65 44.22
C THR A 6 -47.01 -38.96 43.45
N ARG A 7 -47.04 -38.92 42.12
CA ARG A 7 -46.72 -40.08 41.25
C ARG A 7 -45.88 -39.66 40.05
N PHE A 8 -45.10 -40.61 39.52
CA PHE A 8 -44.26 -40.42 38.34
C PHE A 8 -44.65 -41.41 37.24
N THR A 9 -44.75 -40.92 36.01
CA THR A 9 -44.98 -41.75 34.81
C THR A 9 -43.93 -41.46 33.76
N PHE A 10 -43.56 -42.47 32.97
CA PHE A 10 -42.53 -42.33 31.95
C PHE A 10 -42.91 -43.09 30.68
N THR A 11 -42.72 -42.44 29.54
CA THR A 11 -42.86 -43.04 28.22
C THR A 11 -41.54 -42.84 27.47
N ALA A 12 -41.07 -43.86 26.73
CA ALA A 12 -39.85 -43.74 25.93
C ALA A 12 -39.98 -44.50 24.62
N GLY A 13 -39.50 -43.89 23.54
CA GLY A 13 -39.46 -44.54 22.25
C GLY A 13 -40.83 -44.77 21.64
N ARG A 14 -40.92 -45.83 20.85
CA ARG A 14 -42.16 -46.27 20.19
C ARG A 14 -42.90 -47.35 20.98
N THR A 15 -42.64 -47.46 22.28
CA THR A 15 -43.30 -48.45 23.14
C THR A 15 -44.69 -47.95 23.56
N PRO A 16 -45.62 -48.85 23.92
CA PRO A 16 -46.89 -48.47 24.56
C PRO A 16 -46.68 -47.58 25.80
N ALA A 17 -47.63 -46.69 26.09
CA ALA A 17 -47.48 -45.67 27.15
C ALA A 17 -47.37 -46.25 28.58
N ASP A 18 -47.83 -47.49 28.78
CA ASP A 18 -47.84 -48.23 30.04
C ASP A 18 -46.69 -49.25 30.17
N THR A 19 -45.73 -49.22 29.25
CA THR A 19 -44.59 -50.15 29.22
C THR A 19 -43.68 -50.00 30.45
N PHE A 20 -43.45 -48.77 30.90
CA PHE A 20 -42.44 -48.44 31.91
C PHE A 20 -43.07 -47.89 33.19
N ALA A 21 -42.78 -48.54 34.32
CA ALA A 21 -43.11 -48.03 35.65
C ALA A 21 -41.86 -47.37 36.27
N VAL A 22 -41.95 -46.09 36.64
CA VAL A 22 -40.81 -45.35 37.21
C VAL A 22 -40.49 -45.87 38.61
N VAL A 23 -39.26 -46.35 38.81
CA VAL A 23 -38.74 -46.75 40.12
C VAL A 23 -38.07 -45.57 40.81
N ASN A 24 -37.12 -44.93 40.12
CA ASN A 24 -36.46 -43.72 40.59
C ASN A 24 -35.91 -42.91 39.42
N PHE A 25 -35.64 -41.63 39.65
CA PHE A 25 -34.95 -40.79 38.69
C PHE A 25 -34.13 -39.70 39.38
N LYS A 26 -33.16 -39.19 38.63
CA LYS A 26 -32.35 -38.01 38.96
C LYS A 26 -32.24 -37.10 37.74
N LEU A 27 -32.78 -35.89 37.84
CA LEU A 27 -32.73 -34.87 36.81
C LEU A 27 -31.79 -33.74 37.24
N LYS A 28 -30.74 -33.46 36.46
CA LYS A 28 -29.85 -32.31 36.65
C LYS A 28 -30.06 -31.30 35.52
N GLN A 29 -30.32 -30.05 35.85
CA GLN A 29 -30.50 -28.95 34.89
C GLN A 29 -29.78 -27.69 35.37
N SER A 30 -29.25 -26.88 34.45
CA SER A 30 -28.66 -25.57 34.73
C SER A 30 -28.85 -24.63 33.55
N LEU A 31 -28.85 -23.32 33.78
CA LEU A 31 -28.74 -22.33 32.71
C LEU A 31 -27.46 -22.59 31.89
N SER A 32 -27.58 -22.44 30.58
CA SER A 32 -26.55 -22.70 29.57
C SER A 32 -25.86 -24.05 29.72
N SER A 33 -26.63 -25.10 30.01
CA SER A 33 -26.14 -26.48 30.09
C SER A 33 -27.20 -27.46 29.62
N LEU A 34 -26.77 -28.55 28.97
CA LEU A 34 -27.66 -29.63 28.55
C LEU A 34 -28.09 -30.45 29.77
N PHE A 35 -29.39 -30.52 30.06
CA PHE A 35 -29.87 -31.32 31.20
C PHE A 35 -29.52 -32.81 31.03
N SER A 36 -29.52 -33.53 32.15
CA SER A 36 -29.39 -34.99 32.20
C SER A 36 -30.44 -35.58 33.11
N LEU A 37 -31.30 -36.44 32.56
CA LEU A 37 -32.26 -37.23 33.32
C LEU A 37 -31.80 -38.69 33.32
N GLU A 38 -31.30 -39.16 34.46
CA GLU A 38 -31.03 -40.57 34.71
C GLU A 38 -32.28 -41.18 35.32
N ILE A 39 -32.84 -42.22 34.71
CA ILE A 39 -34.09 -42.84 35.15
C ILE A 39 -33.99 -44.36 35.16
N THR A 40 -34.50 -44.97 36.23
CA THR A 40 -34.65 -46.42 36.36
C THR A 40 -36.14 -46.76 36.29
N VAL A 41 -36.50 -47.67 35.38
CA VAL A 41 -37.87 -48.12 35.17
C VAL A 41 -37.97 -49.63 35.27
N ALA A 42 -39.08 -50.13 35.81
CA ALA A 42 -39.46 -51.53 35.76
C ALA A 42 -40.36 -51.77 34.55
N CYS A 43 -40.11 -52.85 33.82
CA CYS A 43 -40.84 -53.25 32.62
C CYS A 43 -41.22 -54.74 32.73
N ASN A 44 -42.39 -55.13 32.23
CA ASN A 44 -42.79 -56.55 32.19
C ASN A 44 -42.19 -57.29 30.98
N ASP A 45 -41.79 -56.56 29.93
CA ASP A 45 -41.09 -57.12 28.77
C ASP A 45 -39.57 -57.17 29.07
N PRO A 46 -38.96 -58.36 29.12
CA PRO A 46 -37.54 -58.53 29.39
C PRO A 46 -36.65 -58.32 28.16
N ALA A 47 -37.22 -58.04 26.99
CA ALA A 47 -36.52 -58.01 25.71
C ALA A 47 -36.82 -56.74 24.90
N ILE A 48 -36.99 -55.59 25.58
CA ILE A 48 -37.17 -54.31 24.88
C ILE A 48 -35.96 -54.02 23.99
N GLY A 49 -36.17 -53.95 22.68
CA GLY A 49 -35.11 -53.70 21.72
C GLY A 49 -34.61 -52.25 21.77
N PHE A 50 -33.30 -52.05 21.94
CA PHE A 50 -32.70 -50.71 22.04
C PHE A 50 -32.97 -49.82 20.82
N LYS A 51 -33.15 -50.40 19.63
CA LYS A 51 -33.55 -49.66 18.41
C LYS A 51 -34.88 -48.92 18.55
N ALA A 52 -35.79 -49.40 19.40
CA ALA A 52 -37.08 -48.76 19.61
C ALA A 52 -37.02 -47.58 20.60
N ILE A 53 -35.91 -47.44 21.33
CA ILE A 53 -35.71 -46.46 22.41
C ILE A 53 -34.64 -45.43 22.08
N LEU A 54 -33.44 -45.86 21.65
CA LEU A 54 -32.30 -44.97 21.46
C LEU A 54 -32.57 -43.94 20.36
N ASP A 55 -32.17 -42.70 20.61
CA ASP A 55 -32.41 -41.52 19.76
C ASP A 55 -33.91 -41.18 19.54
N GLU A 56 -34.82 -41.86 20.24
CA GLU A 56 -36.25 -41.58 20.23
C GLU A 56 -36.68 -40.76 21.47
N PHE A 57 -37.88 -40.18 21.40
CA PHE A 57 -38.39 -39.30 22.46
C PHE A 57 -38.72 -40.04 23.74
N ALA A 58 -38.40 -39.41 24.86
CA ALA A 58 -38.85 -39.81 26.19
C ALA A 58 -39.50 -38.65 26.93
N LEU A 59 -40.47 -38.97 27.79
CA LEU A 59 -41.24 -38.02 28.57
C LEU A 59 -41.41 -38.54 29.99
N LEU A 60 -40.79 -37.87 30.96
CA LEU A 60 -41.10 -38.01 32.38
C LEU A 60 -42.20 -37.01 32.75
N THR A 61 -43.23 -37.47 33.45
CA THR A 61 -44.28 -36.60 34.01
C THR A 61 -44.38 -36.79 35.52
N ILE A 62 -44.40 -35.67 36.25
CA ILE A 62 -44.57 -35.60 37.70
C ILE A 62 -45.97 -35.05 37.99
N TRP A 63 -46.72 -35.81 38.78
CA TRP A 63 -48.10 -35.54 39.11
C TRP A 63 -48.26 -35.30 40.61
N GLN A 64 -49.24 -34.48 40.98
CA GLN A 64 -49.79 -34.38 42.32
C GLN A 64 -51.30 -34.66 42.22
N GLY A 65 -51.74 -35.82 42.72
CA GLY A 65 -53.07 -36.33 42.39
C GLY A 65 -53.25 -36.45 40.87
N ASP A 66 -54.27 -35.81 40.31
CA ASP A 66 -54.53 -35.78 38.87
C ASP A 66 -54.01 -34.52 38.15
N VAL A 67 -53.31 -33.63 38.86
CA VAL A 67 -52.73 -32.41 38.29
C VAL A 67 -51.27 -32.65 37.90
N ILE A 68 -50.92 -32.33 36.65
CA ILE A 68 -49.53 -32.35 36.17
C ILE A 68 -48.81 -31.14 36.75
N LYS A 69 -47.66 -31.40 37.38
CA LYS A 69 -46.85 -30.35 37.99
C LYS A 69 -45.58 -30.06 37.20
N ARG A 70 -45.06 -31.06 36.48
CA ARG A 70 -43.83 -30.97 35.69
C ARG A 70 -43.79 -32.06 34.63
N ARG A 71 -43.25 -31.74 33.46
CA ARG A 71 -42.84 -32.66 32.41
C ARG A 71 -41.41 -32.39 32.01
N VAL A 72 -40.71 -33.45 31.65
CA VAL A 72 -39.36 -33.38 31.08
C VAL A 72 -39.33 -34.25 29.85
N ARG A 73 -39.20 -33.59 28.71
CA ARG A 73 -39.12 -34.21 27.39
C ARG A 73 -37.68 -34.17 26.91
N GLY A 74 -37.24 -35.26 26.30
CA GLY A 74 -35.92 -35.32 25.67
C GLY A 74 -35.81 -36.52 24.77
N ILE A 75 -34.57 -36.89 24.45
CA ILE A 75 -34.22 -38.06 23.65
C ILE A 75 -33.43 -39.04 24.51
N VAL A 76 -33.62 -40.34 24.30
CA VAL A 76 -32.85 -41.35 25.02
C VAL A 76 -31.47 -41.51 24.38
N THR A 77 -30.42 -41.16 25.11
CA THR A 77 -29.03 -41.23 24.64
C THR A 77 -28.29 -42.46 25.16
N PHE A 78 -28.84 -43.11 26.18
CA PHE A 78 -28.29 -44.32 26.78
C PHE A 78 -29.44 -45.18 27.29
N CYS A 79 -29.35 -46.49 27.08
CA CYS A 79 -30.27 -47.47 27.61
C CYS A 79 -29.48 -48.73 28.00
N GLU A 80 -29.71 -49.21 29.22
CA GLU A 80 -29.10 -50.39 29.78
C GLU A 80 -30.19 -51.31 30.32
N GLN A 81 -30.12 -52.58 29.96
CA GLN A 81 -30.93 -53.63 30.56
C GLN A 81 -30.22 -54.13 31.82
N GLY A 82 -30.90 -54.03 32.95
CA GLY A 82 -30.44 -54.57 34.23
C GLY A 82 -31.01 -55.95 34.51
N ASP A 83 -31.00 -56.32 35.79
CA ASP A 83 -31.45 -57.64 36.25
C ASP A 83 -32.95 -57.87 36.01
N SER A 84 -33.30 -59.12 35.77
CA SER A 84 -34.68 -59.61 35.65
C SER A 84 -35.07 -60.38 36.91
N GLY A 85 -36.16 -60.00 37.57
CA GLY A 85 -36.64 -60.64 38.79
C GLY A 85 -38.13 -60.40 39.05
N LYS A 86 -38.82 -61.36 39.67
CA LYS A 86 -40.26 -61.29 40.03
C LYS A 86 -41.17 -60.81 38.88
N HIS A 87 -40.94 -61.30 37.66
CA HIS A 87 -41.69 -60.93 36.43
C HIS A 87 -41.52 -59.47 35.95
N GLN A 88 -40.47 -58.78 36.40
CA GLN A 88 -40.08 -57.47 35.89
C GLN A 88 -38.58 -57.44 35.56
N THR A 89 -38.22 -56.67 34.54
CA THR A 89 -36.84 -56.34 34.17
C THR A 89 -36.62 -54.86 34.40
N LEU A 90 -35.49 -54.51 35.02
CA LEU A 90 -35.11 -53.12 35.21
C LEU A 90 -34.40 -52.58 33.97
N TYR A 91 -34.75 -51.38 33.54
CA TYR A 91 -34.02 -50.64 32.52
C TYR A 91 -33.55 -49.30 33.09
N ARG A 92 -32.28 -48.97 32.87
CA ARG A 92 -31.72 -47.67 33.17
C ARG A 92 -31.56 -46.87 31.88
N MET A 93 -32.04 -45.64 31.87
CA MET A 93 -31.96 -44.76 30.70
C MET A 93 -31.39 -43.41 31.07
N THR A 94 -30.65 -42.81 30.14
CA THR A 94 -30.28 -41.39 30.21
C THR A 94 -31.02 -40.65 29.12
N VAL A 95 -31.78 -39.62 29.53
CA VAL A 95 -32.51 -38.73 28.65
C VAL A 95 -31.84 -37.36 28.65
N ARG A 96 -31.62 -36.81 27.46
CA ARG A 96 -30.97 -35.51 27.21
C ARG A 96 -31.89 -34.62 26.35
N PRO A 97 -31.70 -33.28 26.32
CA PRO A 97 -32.45 -32.42 25.40
C PRO A 97 -32.19 -32.80 23.94
N GLU A 98 -33.10 -32.45 23.03
CA GLU A 98 -32.85 -32.57 21.58
C GLU A 98 -31.58 -31.82 21.17
N PHE A 99 -31.31 -30.70 21.83
CA PHE A 99 -30.11 -29.90 21.62
C PHE A 99 -28.82 -30.69 21.87
N TRP A 100 -28.84 -31.77 22.66
CA TRP A 100 -27.65 -32.60 22.87
C TRP A 100 -27.06 -33.17 21.59
N ARG A 101 -27.87 -33.39 20.54
CA ARG A 101 -27.36 -33.86 19.24
C ARG A 101 -26.28 -32.95 18.67
N SER A 102 -26.33 -31.64 18.93
CA SER A 102 -25.34 -30.67 18.43
C SER A 102 -23.93 -30.91 19.01
N SER A 103 -23.83 -31.60 20.17
CA SER A 103 -22.54 -32.02 20.74
C SER A 103 -21.91 -33.22 20.04
N GLN A 104 -22.66 -33.92 19.18
CA GLN A 104 -22.21 -35.14 18.49
C GLN A 104 -21.63 -34.86 17.10
N ARG A 105 -21.69 -33.60 16.64
CA ARG A 105 -21.18 -33.17 15.34
C ARG A 105 -20.14 -32.07 15.52
N GLN A 106 -18.93 -32.30 14.99
CA GLN A 106 -17.83 -31.34 14.93
C GLN A 106 -17.64 -30.84 13.50
N ASN A 107 -17.30 -29.56 13.31
CA ASN A 107 -17.27 -28.95 11.98
C ASN A 107 -16.21 -27.84 11.82
N CYS A 108 -15.90 -27.53 10.56
CA CYS A 108 -15.17 -26.32 10.15
C CYS A 108 -15.98 -25.58 9.08
N ARG A 109 -16.42 -24.35 9.38
CA ARG A 109 -17.19 -23.52 8.43
C ARG A 109 -17.17 -22.05 8.84
N SER A 110 -17.41 -21.17 7.88
CA SER A 110 -17.58 -19.74 8.13
C SER A 110 -19.01 -19.27 7.84
N PHE A 111 -19.41 -18.23 8.56
CA PHE A 111 -20.63 -17.46 8.41
C PHE A 111 -20.23 -16.02 8.11
N GLN A 112 -20.88 -15.42 7.11
CA GLN A 112 -20.56 -14.08 6.62
C GLN A 112 -21.81 -13.22 6.62
N ASN A 113 -21.71 -12.04 7.21
CA ASN A 113 -22.79 -11.04 7.26
C ASN A 113 -24.10 -11.60 7.86
N TYR A 114 -23.99 -12.44 8.89
CA TYR A 114 -25.13 -12.99 9.61
C TYR A 114 -25.09 -12.62 11.09
N ASP A 115 -26.26 -12.32 11.64
CA ASP A 115 -26.43 -12.12 13.08
C ASP A 115 -26.45 -13.46 13.84
N ILE A 116 -26.37 -13.36 15.17
CA ILE A 116 -26.30 -14.56 16.01
C ILE A 116 -27.58 -15.40 15.96
N GLN A 117 -28.73 -14.75 15.82
CA GLN A 117 -30.03 -15.40 15.76
C GLN A 117 -30.12 -16.30 14.52
N TYR A 118 -29.67 -15.82 13.37
CA TYR A 118 -29.61 -16.57 12.13
C TYR A 118 -28.64 -17.74 12.23
N ILE A 119 -27.44 -17.52 12.78
CA ILE A 119 -26.43 -18.57 12.98
C ILE A 119 -27.01 -19.70 13.84
N PHE A 120 -27.63 -19.37 14.98
CA PHE A 120 -28.28 -20.33 15.86
C PHE A 120 -29.41 -21.06 15.14
N ALA A 121 -30.36 -20.35 14.54
CA ALA A 121 -31.50 -20.94 13.84
C ALA A 121 -31.06 -21.91 12.74
N LYS A 122 -30.00 -21.56 11.98
CA LYS A 122 -29.45 -22.42 10.93
C LYS A 122 -28.88 -23.72 11.50
N LEU A 123 -28.07 -23.65 12.55
CA LEU A 123 -27.48 -24.84 13.17
C LEU A 123 -28.52 -25.72 13.87
N LEU A 124 -29.47 -25.11 14.58
CA LEU A 124 -30.57 -25.82 15.23
C LEU A 124 -31.43 -26.57 14.21
N LYS A 125 -31.72 -25.95 13.06
CA LYS A 125 -32.44 -26.57 11.93
C LYS A 125 -31.67 -27.75 11.34
N GLU A 126 -30.37 -27.60 11.11
CA GLU A 126 -29.51 -28.69 10.61
C GLU A 126 -29.51 -29.91 11.57
N MET A 127 -29.57 -29.65 12.88
CA MET A 127 -29.64 -30.68 13.93
C MET A 127 -31.07 -31.15 14.25
N ARG A 128 -32.06 -30.69 13.47
CA ARG A 128 -33.49 -31.06 13.57
C ARG A 128 -34.12 -30.76 14.93
N ILE A 129 -33.67 -29.70 15.59
CA ILE A 129 -34.28 -29.21 16.83
C ILE A 129 -35.57 -28.48 16.46
N ARG A 130 -36.70 -29.04 16.91
CA ARG A 130 -38.03 -28.68 16.39
C ARG A 130 -38.54 -27.34 16.89
N THR A 131 -38.24 -27.00 18.14
CA THR A 131 -38.83 -25.87 18.84
C THR A 131 -37.75 -25.10 19.58
N HIS A 132 -37.60 -23.83 19.23
CA HIS A 132 -36.72 -22.91 19.92
C HIS A 132 -37.28 -21.49 19.88
N ASP A 133 -37.01 -20.71 20.92
CA ASP A 133 -37.37 -19.30 21.03
C ASP A 133 -36.09 -18.47 21.19
N ALA A 134 -36.03 -17.32 20.50
CA ALA A 134 -34.97 -16.31 20.67
C ALA A 134 -35.62 -15.03 21.21
N LEU A 135 -35.47 -14.81 22.51
CA LEU A 135 -36.08 -13.71 23.26
C LEU A 135 -35.00 -12.66 23.59
N PHE A 136 -34.51 -11.95 22.59
CA PHE A 136 -33.48 -10.93 22.77
C PHE A 136 -34.11 -9.55 23.00
N ARG A 137 -33.64 -8.84 24.03
CA ARG A 137 -34.04 -7.46 24.34
C ARG A 137 -33.01 -6.43 23.85
N ARG A 138 -31.81 -6.87 23.51
CA ARG A 138 -30.72 -6.07 23.00
C ARG A 138 -30.43 -6.41 21.53
N PRO A 139 -29.90 -5.47 20.75
CA PRO A 139 -29.45 -5.77 19.40
C PRO A 139 -28.21 -6.67 19.41
N HIS A 140 -28.19 -7.66 18.52
CA HIS A 140 -27.02 -8.50 18.23
C HIS A 140 -26.74 -8.40 16.72
N PRO A 141 -25.83 -7.52 16.28
CA PRO A 141 -25.64 -7.19 14.88
C PRO A 141 -25.03 -8.34 14.09
N ALA A 142 -25.10 -8.21 12.77
CA ALA A 142 -24.44 -9.13 11.88
C ALA A 142 -22.92 -9.10 12.06
N ARG A 143 -22.31 -10.28 12.17
CA ARG A 143 -20.86 -10.44 12.14
C ARG A 143 -20.39 -10.53 10.69
N GLU A 144 -19.41 -9.69 10.33
CA GLU A 144 -18.80 -9.72 8.98
C GLU A 144 -18.21 -11.10 8.67
N PHE A 145 -17.53 -11.70 9.65
CA PHE A 145 -16.94 -13.02 9.56
C PHE A 145 -16.99 -13.73 10.91
N CYS A 146 -17.52 -14.96 10.93
CA CYS A 146 -17.56 -15.80 12.12
C CYS A 146 -17.34 -17.27 11.74
N VAL A 147 -16.38 -17.92 12.37
CA VAL A 147 -15.90 -19.25 12.02
C VAL A 147 -16.15 -20.20 13.18
N GLN A 148 -16.81 -21.32 12.85
CA GLN A 148 -16.79 -22.53 13.66
C GLN A 148 -15.56 -23.31 13.23
N PHE A 149 -14.55 -23.44 14.09
CA PHE A 149 -13.28 -24.07 13.75
C PHE A 149 -13.01 -25.26 14.66
N MET A 150 -13.09 -26.48 14.11
CA MET A 150 -12.81 -27.74 14.82
C MET A 150 -13.52 -27.86 16.18
N GLU A 151 -14.73 -27.33 16.30
CA GLU A 151 -15.54 -27.39 17.53
C GLU A 151 -16.91 -28.01 17.24
N SER A 152 -17.57 -28.54 18.27
CA SER A 152 -18.92 -29.08 18.09
C SER A 152 -19.93 -27.97 17.81
N ASP A 153 -21.07 -28.27 17.20
CA ASP A 153 -22.12 -27.25 17.02
C ASP A 153 -22.63 -26.73 18.37
N TYR A 154 -22.64 -27.60 19.40
CA TYR A 154 -22.96 -27.21 20.77
C TYR A 154 -21.94 -26.19 21.30
N ASP A 155 -20.64 -26.51 21.23
CA ASP A 155 -19.59 -25.65 21.79
C ASP A 155 -19.56 -24.30 21.06
N PHE A 156 -19.75 -24.29 19.74
CA PHE A 156 -19.86 -23.07 18.94
C PHE A 156 -21.04 -22.20 19.39
N ILE A 157 -22.24 -22.78 19.52
CA ILE A 157 -23.42 -22.04 19.98
C ILE A 157 -23.22 -21.55 21.43
N ALA A 158 -22.71 -22.40 22.32
CA ALA A 158 -22.51 -22.06 23.72
C ALA A 158 -21.50 -20.93 23.90
N ARG A 159 -20.37 -20.98 23.17
CA ARG A 159 -19.35 -19.94 23.16
C ARG A 159 -19.89 -18.63 22.61
N LEU A 160 -20.55 -18.65 21.46
CA LEU A 160 -21.12 -17.43 20.89
C LEU A 160 -22.24 -16.85 21.78
N ALA A 161 -23.04 -17.71 22.42
CA ALA A 161 -24.04 -17.26 23.39
C ALA A 161 -23.34 -16.57 24.57
N ALA A 162 -22.26 -17.14 25.12
CA ALA A 162 -21.48 -16.50 26.18
C ALA A 162 -20.87 -15.15 25.74
N GLU A 163 -20.30 -15.07 24.52
CA GLU A 163 -19.76 -13.82 23.95
C GLU A 163 -20.84 -12.73 23.82
N GLU A 164 -22.03 -13.10 23.36
CA GLU A 164 -23.19 -12.20 23.18
C GLU A 164 -23.99 -12.00 24.48
N GLY A 165 -23.52 -12.51 25.62
CA GLY A 165 -24.21 -12.42 26.90
C GLY A 165 -25.53 -13.21 26.98
N ILE A 166 -25.81 -14.06 26.00
CA ILE A 166 -27.01 -14.89 25.92
C ILE A 166 -26.85 -16.12 26.83
N PHE A 167 -27.91 -16.45 27.55
CA PHE A 167 -28.04 -17.74 28.21
C PHE A 167 -29.23 -18.51 27.68
N PHE A 168 -29.18 -19.83 27.81
CA PHE A 168 -30.23 -20.70 27.30
C PHE A 168 -30.71 -21.73 28.32
N PHE A 169 -31.94 -22.18 28.17
CA PHE A 169 -32.55 -23.21 28.99
C PHE A 169 -33.69 -23.90 28.24
N GLU A 170 -34.09 -25.06 28.75
CA GLU A 170 -35.22 -25.81 28.22
C GLU A 170 -36.48 -25.44 28.99
N ASP A 171 -37.38 -24.69 28.35
CA ASP A 171 -38.65 -24.29 28.95
C ASP A 171 -39.75 -25.31 28.69
N GLU A 172 -40.55 -25.55 29.72
CA GLU A 172 -41.74 -26.40 29.63
C GLU A 172 -43.01 -25.55 29.52
N TYR A 173 -43.82 -25.87 28.51
CA TYR A 173 -45.18 -25.35 28.39
C TYR A 173 -46.18 -26.46 28.73
N LEU A 174 -46.78 -26.37 29.92
CA LEU A 174 -47.76 -27.35 30.41
C LEU A 174 -48.96 -27.51 29.46
N ASP A 175 -49.34 -26.43 28.77
CA ASP A 175 -50.51 -26.38 27.88
C ASP A 175 -50.27 -27.04 26.51
N ASP A 176 -49.04 -27.03 26.00
CA ASP A 176 -48.71 -27.44 24.60
C ASP A 176 -48.03 -28.82 24.52
N ARG A 177 -47.69 -29.44 25.66
CA ARG A 177 -46.88 -30.68 25.77
C ARG A 177 -45.51 -30.62 25.10
N ASP A 178 -45.08 -29.45 24.64
CA ASP A 178 -43.78 -29.29 23.99
C ASP A 178 -42.77 -28.62 24.92
N GLN A 179 -41.54 -29.13 24.86
CA GLN A 179 -40.40 -28.54 25.54
C GLN A 179 -39.64 -27.72 24.50
N LYS A 180 -39.27 -26.49 24.85
CA LYS A 180 -38.63 -25.55 23.91
C LYS A 180 -37.28 -25.12 24.41
N LEU A 181 -36.29 -25.07 23.52
CA LEU A 181 -35.00 -24.46 23.81
C LEU A 181 -35.14 -22.93 23.70
N THR A 182 -34.98 -22.21 24.80
CA THR A 182 -35.11 -20.75 24.84
C THR A 182 -33.75 -20.11 25.00
N PHE A 183 -33.41 -19.18 24.11
CA PHE A 183 -32.27 -18.27 24.22
C PHE A 183 -32.77 -16.89 24.66
N THR A 184 -32.10 -16.27 25.64
CA THR A 184 -32.44 -14.94 26.14
C THR A 184 -31.19 -14.22 26.64
N ASP A 185 -31.17 -12.91 26.54
CA ASP A 185 -30.08 -12.02 26.94
C ASP A 185 -30.40 -11.22 28.21
N ASP A 186 -31.62 -11.33 28.72
CA ASP A 186 -32.13 -10.54 29.83
C ASP A 186 -33.06 -11.34 30.77
N ARG A 187 -32.92 -11.09 32.07
CA ARG A 187 -33.74 -11.72 33.12
C ARG A 187 -35.24 -11.43 33.02
N CYS A 188 -35.63 -10.34 32.35
CA CYS A 188 -37.03 -9.92 32.25
C CYS A 188 -37.89 -10.88 31.41
N ASN A 189 -37.27 -11.82 30.69
CA ASN A 189 -37.98 -12.88 29.95
C ASN A 189 -38.24 -14.13 30.81
N LEU A 190 -37.73 -14.19 32.05
CA LEU A 190 -37.92 -15.31 32.96
C LEU A 190 -39.32 -15.30 33.58
N ARG A 191 -39.87 -16.49 33.81
CA ARG A 191 -41.24 -16.66 34.31
C ARG A 191 -41.28 -16.80 35.83
N GLY A 192 -42.16 -16.03 36.48
CA GLY A 192 -42.39 -16.09 37.92
C GLY A 192 -43.25 -17.30 38.30
N LEU A 193 -42.86 -17.98 39.39
CA LEU A 193 -43.61 -19.10 39.97
C LEU A 193 -44.49 -18.68 41.16
N GLY A 194 -44.40 -17.43 41.60
CA GLY A 194 -45.10 -16.92 42.79
C GLY A 194 -44.28 -17.07 44.08
N ALA A 195 -44.98 -17.05 45.22
CA ALA A 195 -44.39 -17.10 46.54
C ALA A 195 -44.22 -18.55 47.04
N PHE A 196 -43.06 -18.85 47.64
CA PHE A 196 -42.79 -20.12 48.31
C PHE A 196 -42.38 -19.87 49.76
N PRO A 197 -43.13 -20.40 50.75
CA PRO A 197 -42.80 -20.23 52.15
C PRO A 197 -41.57 -21.06 52.53
N TYR A 198 -40.74 -20.51 53.41
CA TYR A 198 -39.67 -21.23 54.07
C TYR A 198 -40.25 -22.06 55.22
N ASN A 199 -40.12 -23.39 55.12
CA ASN A 199 -40.58 -24.32 56.14
C ASN A 199 -39.52 -25.40 56.42
N PRO A 200 -38.69 -25.23 57.47
CA PRO A 200 -37.66 -26.21 57.84
C PRO A 200 -38.24 -27.51 58.41
N ASN A 201 -39.51 -27.53 58.81
CA ASN A 201 -40.18 -28.70 59.39
C ASN A 201 -40.84 -29.55 58.28
N ALA A 202 -40.03 -30.27 57.51
CA ALA A 202 -40.49 -31.09 56.38
C ALA A 202 -41.52 -32.20 56.76
N ALA A 203 -41.66 -32.53 58.05
CA ALA A 203 -42.49 -33.64 58.54
C ALA A 203 -43.95 -33.28 58.86
N SER A 204 -44.32 -31.99 59.01
CA SER A 204 -45.62 -31.60 59.56
C SER A 204 -46.69 -31.23 58.53
N GLU A 205 -46.32 -30.83 57.30
CA GLU A 205 -47.27 -30.42 56.25
C GLU A 205 -46.82 -30.91 54.87
N SER A 206 -47.36 -32.05 54.41
CA SER A 206 -46.96 -32.67 53.14
C SER A 206 -47.67 -32.12 51.90
N SER A 207 -48.69 -31.28 52.05
CA SER A 207 -49.58 -30.83 50.97
C SER A 207 -49.18 -29.52 50.30
N THR A 208 -48.30 -28.72 50.92
CA THR A 208 -47.92 -27.38 50.41
C THR A 208 -46.48 -27.40 49.90
N TYR A 209 -46.23 -26.81 48.73
CA TYR A 209 -44.87 -26.64 48.23
C TYR A 209 -44.14 -25.56 49.02
N CYS A 210 -42.96 -25.88 49.54
CA CYS A 210 -42.19 -25.00 50.41
C CYS A 210 -40.67 -25.16 50.17
N ILE A 211 -39.90 -24.21 50.70
CA ILE A 211 -38.45 -24.28 50.76
C ILE A 211 -38.04 -24.84 52.13
N ASN A 212 -37.37 -26.00 52.15
CA ASN A 212 -37.01 -26.69 53.39
C ASN A 212 -35.66 -26.24 53.94
N THR A 213 -34.70 -25.96 53.06
CA THR A 213 -33.41 -25.39 53.45
C THR A 213 -33.09 -24.24 52.52
N PHE A 214 -32.49 -23.17 53.05
CA PHE A 214 -32.08 -22.00 52.28
C PHE A 214 -30.77 -21.45 52.84
N CYS A 215 -29.67 -21.72 52.16
CA CYS A 215 -28.32 -21.34 52.55
C CYS A 215 -27.80 -20.27 51.58
N ARG A 216 -27.87 -18.99 51.98
CA ARG A 216 -27.23 -17.89 51.26
C ARG A 216 -25.71 -17.94 51.42
N SER A 217 -24.98 -17.63 50.37
CA SER A 217 -23.53 -17.62 50.30
C SER A 217 -23.08 -16.47 49.40
N ALA A 218 -21.93 -15.88 49.72
CA ALA A 218 -21.31 -14.85 48.91
C ALA A 218 -19.81 -15.12 48.76
N GLN A 219 -19.20 -14.65 47.67
CA GLN A 219 -17.78 -14.87 47.40
C GLN A 219 -17.17 -13.72 46.59
N ILE A 220 -15.84 -13.59 46.67
CA ILE A 220 -15.08 -12.57 45.92
C ILE A 220 -15.00 -12.98 44.44
N ARG A 221 -15.14 -11.98 43.56
CA ARG A 221 -15.02 -12.10 42.10
C ARG A 221 -14.28 -10.91 41.50
N PRO A 222 -13.86 -10.97 40.22
CA PRO A 222 -13.32 -9.79 39.52
C PRO A 222 -14.18 -8.56 39.78
N ALA A 223 -13.52 -7.44 40.08
CA ALA A 223 -14.13 -6.14 40.38
C ALA A 223 -14.31 -5.29 39.12
N LYS A 224 -13.46 -5.51 38.10
CA LYS A 224 -13.44 -4.72 36.87
C LYS A 224 -13.02 -5.59 35.68
N VAL A 225 -13.65 -5.37 34.53
CA VAL A 225 -13.24 -5.93 33.24
C VAL A 225 -12.90 -4.75 32.34
N THR A 226 -11.71 -4.79 31.74
CA THR A 226 -11.29 -3.88 30.69
C THR A 226 -11.07 -4.69 29.43
N THR A 227 -11.82 -4.40 28.37
CA THR A 227 -11.61 -5.01 27.06
C THR A 227 -10.97 -3.99 26.12
N LYS A 228 -10.08 -4.46 25.23
CA LYS A 228 -9.45 -3.61 24.22
C LYS A 228 -9.37 -4.32 22.87
N ASP A 229 -9.52 -3.57 21.79
CA ASP A 229 -9.35 -4.10 20.43
C ASP A 229 -8.61 -3.12 19.51
N TYR A 230 -8.39 -3.51 18.25
CA TYR A 230 -7.80 -2.71 17.20
C TYR A 230 -8.53 -2.93 15.87
N THR A 231 -8.87 -1.84 15.19
CA THR A 231 -9.32 -1.89 13.79
C THR A 231 -8.44 -1.02 12.91
N PHE A 232 -8.02 -1.57 11.77
CA PHE A 232 -7.17 -0.86 10.82
C PHE A 232 -7.92 0.24 10.05
N THR A 233 -9.26 0.19 10.03
CA THR A 233 -10.10 1.23 9.42
C THR A 233 -10.19 2.50 10.28
N ALA A 234 -9.89 2.40 11.57
CA ALA A 234 -9.85 3.52 12.52
C ALA A 234 -8.68 3.34 13.51
N PRO A 235 -7.41 3.42 13.04
CA PRO A 235 -6.24 3.02 13.84
C PRO A 235 -5.98 3.89 15.08
N ASN A 236 -6.55 5.11 15.13
CA ASN A 236 -6.43 6.02 16.27
C ASN A 236 -7.56 5.87 17.30
N TRP A 237 -8.61 5.09 16.98
CA TRP A 237 -9.68 4.80 17.93
C TRP A 237 -9.12 3.92 19.04
N GLN A 238 -9.27 4.37 20.29
CA GLN A 238 -8.69 3.67 21.45
C GLN A 238 -9.32 2.30 21.70
N ALA A 239 -10.57 2.11 21.24
CA ALA A 239 -11.29 0.84 21.27
C ALA A 239 -11.16 0.11 22.63
N GLN A 240 -11.34 0.83 23.73
CA GLN A 240 -11.19 0.33 25.10
C GLN A 240 -12.46 0.61 25.90
N TYR A 241 -13.05 -0.44 26.49
CA TYR A 241 -14.28 -0.36 27.26
C TYR A 241 -14.12 -1.05 28.60
N GLN A 242 -14.77 -0.49 29.62
CA GLN A 242 -14.65 -0.94 31.00
C GLN A 242 -16.02 -1.11 31.62
N GLU A 243 -16.20 -2.19 32.38
CA GLU A 243 -17.35 -2.38 33.26
C GLU A 243 -16.86 -2.67 34.68
N GLU A 244 -17.44 -1.99 35.66
CA GLU A 244 -17.25 -2.26 37.08
C GLU A 244 -18.32 -3.22 37.60
N GLY A 245 -17.93 -4.13 38.50
CA GLY A 245 -18.85 -5.03 39.16
C GLY A 245 -19.75 -4.30 40.17
N ALA A 246 -21.00 -4.74 40.31
CA ALA A 246 -21.88 -4.29 41.39
C ALA A 246 -21.49 -4.90 42.76
N ASP A 247 -21.90 -4.27 43.86
CA ASP A 247 -21.78 -4.79 45.24
C ASP A 247 -20.34 -5.18 45.66
N LEU A 248 -19.40 -4.25 45.47
CA LEU A 248 -17.98 -4.44 45.80
C LEU A 248 -17.65 -4.26 47.29
N SER A 249 -18.64 -4.04 48.17
CA SER A 249 -18.43 -3.71 49.59
C SER A 249 -17.66 -4.77 50.39
N TYR A 250 -17.61 -6.01 49.91
CA TYR A 250 -16.95 -7.14 50.56
C TYR A 250 -15.60 -7.52 49.93
N GLN A 251 -15.10 -6.74 48.97
CA GLN A 251 -13.88 -7.05 48.24
C GLN A 251 -13.09 -5.79 47.89
N ARG A 252 -11.84 -5.99 47.46
CA ARG A 252 -11.04 -4.88 46.91
C ARG A 252 -11.48 -4.56 45.48
N PRO A 253 -11.41 -3.28 45.06
CA PRO A 253 -11.80 -2.86 43.71
C PRO A 253 -10.72 -3.12 42.65
N ASP A 254 -9.52 -3.56 43.03
CA ASP A 254 -8.36 -3.70 42.13
C ASP A 254 -8.21 -5.08 41.47
N TYR A 255 -9.18 -5.99 41.67
CA TYR A 255 -9.22 -7.26 40.95
C TYR A 255 -9.74 -7.07 39.52
N GLU A 256 -8.82 -6.73 38.61
CA GLU A 256 -9.10 -6.48 37.21
C GLU A 256 -8.82 -7.70 36.32
N ILE A 257 -9.72 -7.93 35.36
CA ILE A 257 -9.44 -8.73 34.16
C ILE A 257 -9.23 -7.77 33.00
N PHE A 258 -8.10 -7.90 32.32
CA PHE A 258 -7.82 -7.21 31.07
C PHE A 258 -7.86 -8.22 29.92
N ASP A 259 -8.64 -7.94 28.88
CA ASP A 259 -8.86 -8.85 27.75
C ASP A 259 -8.55 -8.17 26.40
N TYR A 260 -7.81 -8.87 25.55
CA TYR A 260 -7.41 -8.43 24.20
C TYR A 260 -7.18 -9.66 23.29
N PRO A 261 -7.74 -9.69 22.07
CA PRO A 261 -8.62 -8.68 21.47
C PRO A 261 -10.09 -8.80 21.95
N GLY A 262 -10.76 -7.66 22.10
CA GLY A 262 -12.13 -7.56 22.60
C GLY A 262 -13.25 -7.94 21.62
N ARG A 263 -12.95 -8.07 20.32
CA ARG A 263 -13.85 -8.49 19.22
C ARG A 263 -15.03 -7.57 18.92
N PHE A 264 -14.83 -6.26 18.96
CA PHE A 264 -15.85 -5.27 18.61
C PHE A 264 -15.31 -4.25 17.61
N LYS A 265 -16.21 -3.68 16.81
CA LYS A 265 -15.88 -2.67 15.78
C LYS A 265 -16.58 -1.32 16.00
N ASP A 266 -17.37 -1.21 17.06
CA ASP A 266 -18.06 0.00 17.46
C ASP A 266 -18.19 0.10 18.99
N GLU A 267 -18.60 1.28 19.46
CA GLU A 267 -18.58 1.61 20.87
C GLU A 267 -19.65 0.87 21.69
N GLN A 268 -20.83 0.66 21.12
CA GLN A 268 -21.95 0.03 21.82
C GLN A 268 -21.63 -1.45 22.10
N HIS A 269 -21.13 -2.19 21.09
CA HIS A 269 -20.75 -3.60 21.29
C HIS A 269 -19.56 -3.74 22.22
N GLY A 270 -18.58 -2.83 22.18
CA GLY A 270 -17.46 -2.86 23.12
C GLY A 270 -17.91 -2.70 24.58
N ALA A 271 -18.84 -1.77 24.84
CA ALA A 271 -19.44 -1.60 26.16
C ALA A 271 -20.28 -2.82 26.59
N ASP A 272 -21.11 -3.36 25.68
CA ASP A 272 -21.93 -4.53 25.96
C ASP A 272 -21.06 -5.77 26.25
N PHE A 273 -19.98 -6.02 25.51
CA PHE A 273 -19.09 -7.15 25.74
C PHE A 273 -18.33 -7.04 27.07
N ALA A 274 -17.82 -5.86 27.42
CA ALA A 274 -17.22 -5.63 28.74
C ALA A 274 -18.23 -5.94 29.86
N LYS A 275 -19.48 -5.51 29.69
CA LYS A 275 -20.57 -5.80 30.61
C LYS A 275 -20.93 -7.28 30.68
N TYR A 276 -21.03 -7.96 29.54
CA TYR A 276 -21.39 -9.39 29.50
C TYR A 276 -20.33 -10.26 30.15
N GLN A 277 -19.04 -9.95 29.92
CA GLN A 277 -17.95 -10.59 30.64
C GLN A 277 -18.02 -10.32 32.14
N MET A 278 -18.27 -9.07 32.56
CA MET A 278 -18.40 -8.71 33.96
C MET A 278 -19.53 -9.50 34.66
N ASP A 279 -20.72 -9.49 34.07
CA ASP A 279 -21.87 -10.25 34.54
C ASP A 279 -21.56 -11.77 34.61
N GLY A 280 -20.85 -12.31 33.63
CA GLY A 280 -20.47 -13.72 33.54
C GLY A 280 -19.42 -14.15 34.58
N TRP A 281 -18.44 -13.29 34.88
CA TRP A 281 -17.46 -13.52 35.94
C TRP A 281 -18.06 -13.37 37.34
N ARG A 282 -19.10 -12.53 37.48
CA ARG A 282 -19.80 -12.26 38.75
C ARG A 282 -21.15 -12.98 38.87
N ASN A 283 -21.43 -13.95 38.01
CA ASN A 283 -22.71 -14.66 37.95
C ASN A 283 -23.05 -15.50 39.20
N ASN A 284 -22.12 -15.60 40.16
CA ASN A 284 -22.23 -16.34 41.40
C ASN A 284 -21.66 -15.56 42.60
N VAL A 285 -21.66 -14.23 42.56
CA VAL A 285 -21.13 -13.40 43.65
C VAL A 285 -21.98 -13.48 44.92
N ASP A 286 -23.30 -13.40 44.78
CA ASP A 286 -24.31 -13.57 45.83
C ASP A 286 -25.33 -14.61 45.33
N PHE A 287 -25.47 -15.70 46.07
CA PHE A 287 -26.30 -16.82 45.67
C PHE A 287 -26.87 -17.52 46.89
N ALA A 288 -27.87 -18.37 46.67
CA ALA A 288 -28.34 -19.29 47.69
C ALA A 288 -28.51 -20.69 47.13
N SER A 289 -28.38 -21.69 48.00
CA SER A 289 -28.65 -23.08 47.67
C SER A 289 -29.57 -23.69 48.71
N GLY A 290 -30.38 -24.67 48.31
CA GLY A 290 -31.42 -25.17 49.19
C GLY A 290 -32.10 -26.42 48.70
N THR A 291 -33.05 -26.90 49.49
CA THR A 291 -33.90 -28.05 49.18
C THR A 291 -35.37 -27.65 49.24
N SER A 292 -36.18 -28.25 48.39
CA SER A 292 -37.62 -28.03 48.30
C SER A 292 -38.31 -29.33 47.88
N ASN A 293 -39.59 -29.45 48.21
CA ASN A 293 -40.50 -30.48 47.67
C ASN A 293 -41.17 -30.06 46.35
N CYS A 294 -40.86 -28.88 45.81
CA CYS A 294 -41.48 -28.36 44.59
C CYS A 294 -40.78 -28.87 43.31
N PRO A 295 -41.51 -29.54 42.39
CA PRO A 295 -40.94 -29.97 41.12
C PRO A 295 -40.80 -28.85 40.08
N GLN A 296 -41.32 -27.64 40.36
CA GLN A 296 -41.37 -26.52 39.41
C GLN A 296 -40.15 -25.59 39.45
N LEU A 297 -39.33 -25.65 40.51
CA LEU A 297 -38.09 -24.87 40.61
C LEU A 297 -37.05 -25.45 39.63
N GLN A 298 -36.89 -24.78 38.49
CA GLN A 298 -36.05 -25.17 37.35
C GLN A 298 -35.38 -23.93 36.74
N PRO A 299 -34.30 -24.08 35.95
CA PRO A 299 -33.74 -23.00 35.16
C PRO A 299 -34.80 -22.34 34.26
N GLY A 300 -34.73 -21.01 34.10
CA GLY A 300 -35.74 -20.25 33.34
C GLY A 300 -36.87 -19.67 34.20
N ARG A 301 -36.86 -19.95 35.51
CA ARG A 301 -37.87 -19.52 36.47
C ARG A 301 -37.29 -18.67 37.58
N TRP A 302 -38.15 -17.85 38.19
CA TRP A 302 -37.85 -17.16 39.44
C TRP A 302 -39.02 -17.31 40.40
N PHE A 303 -38.77 -17.12 41.69
CA PHE A 303 -39.80 -17.20 42.74
C PHE A 303 -39.52 -16.18 43.84
N THR A 304 -40.52 -15.87 44.66
CA THR A 304 -40.33 -15.03 45.85
C THR A 304 -40.26 -15.92 47.08
N LEU A 305 -39.18 -15.84 47.85
CA LEU A 305 -39.11 -16.52 49.15
C LEU A 305 -39.96 -15.74 50.16
N THR A 306 -40.74 -16.44 51.00
CA THR A 306 -41.50 -15.84 52.11
C THR A 306 -41.25 -16.60 53.40
N ASP A 307 -41.63 -16.00 54.53
CA ASP A 307 -41.61 -16.63 55.86
C ASP A 307 -40.22 -17.10 56.34
N HIS A 308 -39.14 -16.61 55.71
CA HIS A 308 -37.79 -16.83 56.20
C HIS A 308 -37.54 -15.91 57.41
N PRO A 309 -36.96 -16.40 58.54
CA PRO A 309 -36.68 -15.59 59.73
C PRO A 309 -35.77 -14.36 59.50
N ARG A 310 -35.03 -14.36 58.40
CA ARG A 310 -34.16 -13.26 57.97
C ARG A 310 -34.85 -12.50 56.84
N GLU A 311 -35.30 -11.29 57.13
CA GLU A 311 -36.24 -10.54 56.29
C GLU A 311 -35.70 -10.14 54.92
N ASP A 312 -34.40 -9.82 54.80
CA ASP A 312 -33.78 -9.49 53.50
C ASP A 312 -33.78 -10.67 52.51
N LEU A 313 -33.88 -11.91 53.01
CA LEU A 313 -33.97 -13.09 52.15
C LEU A 313 -35.37 -13.32 51.58
N ASN A 314 -36.41 -12.68 52.15
CA ASN A 314 -37.79 -12.73 51.66
C ASN A 314 -37.97 -11.88 50.39
N SER A 315 -37.21 -12.25 49.35
CA SER A 315 -36.99 -11.51 48.11
C SER A 315 -37.18 -12.42 46.89
N PRO A 316 -37.27 -11.84 45.68
CA PRO A 316 -37.24 -12.61 44.43
C PRO A 316 -35.88 -13.26 44.14
N TRP A 317 -35.89 -14.56 43.85
CA TRP A 317 -34.73 -15.39 43.52
C TRP A 317 -34.90 -16.07 42.16
N GLN A 318 -33.89 -15.97 41.32
CA GLN A 318 -33.80 -16.60 40.01
C GLN A 318 -33.15 -17.98 40.13
N VAL A 319 -33.79 -19.01 39.59
CA VAL A 319 -33.25 -20.38 39.59
C VAL A 319 -32.24 -20.53 38.47
N VAL A 320 -31.00 -20.82 38.83
CA VAL A 320 -29.90 -21.03 37.88
C VAL A 320 -29.71 -22.52 37.63
N SER A 321 -29.79 -23.37 38.67
CA SER A 321 -29.72 -24.83 38.50
C SER A 321 -30.65 -25.57 39.47
N SER A 322 -31.03 -26.78 39.07
CA SER A 322 -31.89 -27.67 39.85
C SER A 322 -31.48 -29.13 39.69
N GLU A 323 -31.46 -29.87 40.78
CA GLU A 323 -31.27 -31.32 40.83
C GLU A 323 -32.49 -31.96 41.51
N ILE A 324 -33.37 -32.57 40.72
CA ILE A 324 -34.59 -33.24 41.20
C ILE A 324 -34.31 -34.74 41.30
N SER A 325 -34.59 -35.32 42.47
CA SER A 325 -34.58 -36.77 42.69
C SER A 325 -35.96 -37.24 43.10
N GLY A 326 -36.47 -38.26 42.42
CA GLY A 326 -37.75 -38.89 42.75
C GLY A 326 -37.59 -40.37 43.00
N ASN A 327 -38.26 -40.90 44.03
CA ASN A 327 -38.27 -42.32 44.35
C ASN A 327 -39.73 -42.81 44.48
N GLN A 328 -40.06 -43.88 43.76
CA GLN A 328 -41.37 -44.53 43.74
C GLN A 328 -41.18 -46.04 43.92
N PRO A 329 -40.84 -46.51 45.14
CA PRO A 329 -40.48 -47.91 45.40
C PRO A 329 -41.58 -48.90 45.02
N GLN A 330 -42.85 -48.48 45.11
CA GLN A 330 -44.02 -49.31 44.80
C GLN A 330 -44.15 -49.71 43.33
N ALA A 331 -43.36 -49.12 42.42
CA ALA A 331 -43.31 -49.54 41.03
C ALA A 331 -42.64 -50.92 40.84
N GLN A 332 -41.81 -51.35 41.80
CA GLN A 332 -41.14 -52.64 41.78
C GLN A 332 -41.92 -53.67 42.60
N ILE A 333 -42.20 -54.84 42.01
CA ILE A 333 -42.94 -55.91 42.68
C ILE A 333 -42.18 -56.40 43.91
N GLY A 334 -42.83 -56.32 45.08
CA GLY A 334 -42.29 -56.78 46.37
C GLY A 334 -41.67 -55.69 47.26
N SER A 335 -41.73 -54.42 46.84
CA SER A 335 -41.48 -53.27 47.71
C SER A 335 -42.77 -52.88 48.46
N SER A 336 -42.78 -53.01 49.79
CA SER A 336 -43.93 -52.63 50.63
C SER A 336 -43.52 -51.63 51.70
N GLY A 337 -44.35 -50.60 51.95
CA GLY A 337 -44.24 -49.73 53.14
C GLY A 337 -43.54 -48.38 52.96
N GLN A 338 -43.08 -48.00 51.76
CA GLN A 338 -42.48 -46.68 51.48
C GLN A 338 -43.35 -45.91 50.47
N GLY A 339 -43.66 -44.65 50.77
CA GLY A 339 -44.41 -43.76 49.86
C GLY A 339 -43.52 -43.10 48.80
N THR A 340 -44.14 -42.51 47.78
CA THR A 340 -43.42 -41.71 46.77
C THR A 340 -42.77 -40.49 47.42
N THR A 341 -41.49 -40.25 47.15
CA THR A 341 -40.77 -39.07 47.62
C THR A 341 -40.19 -38.27 46.45
N LEU A 342 -40.13 -36.95 46.62
CA LEU A 342 -39.50 -36.03 45.68
C LEU A 342 -38.69 -34.99 46.45
N THR A 343 -37.47 -34.75 46.00
CA THR A 343 -36.60 -33.70 46.54
C THR A 343 -35.98 -32.94 45.39
N ASN A 344 -36.11 -31.62 45.43
CA ASN A 344 -35.47 -30.70 44.50
C ASN A 344 -34.39 -29.90 45.22
N ARG A 345 -33.14 -30.05 44.82
CA ARG A 345 -32.02 -29.22 45.27
C ARG A 345 -31.82 -28.11 44.25
N PHE A 346 -31.83 -26.85 44.69
CA PHE A 346 -31.72 -25.71 43.78
C PHE A 346 -30.52 -24.84 44.13
N TYR A 347 -30.05 -24.10 43.13
CA TYR A 347 -29.08 -23.03 43.23
C TYR A 347 -29.66 -21.79 42.55
N VAL A 348 -29.70 -20.68 43.28
CA VAL A 348 -30.39 -19.45 42.88
C VAL A 348 -29.50 -18.23 43.08
N ILE A 349 -29.77 -17.18 42.32
CA ILE A 349 -29.17 -15.84 42.48
C ILE A 349 -30.29 -14.80 42.68
N PRO A 350 -30.00 -13.57 43.15
CA PRO A 350 -31.00 -12.51 43.19
C PRO A 350 -31.67 -12.31 41.83
N ALA A 351 -33.00 -12.22 41.78
CA ALA A 351 -33.72 -12.06 40.52
C ALA A 351 -33.61 -10.66 39.91
N THR A 352 -32.86 -9.75 40.54
CA THR A 352 -32.49 -8.42 40.03
C THR A 352 -31.28 -8.47 39.10
N GLN A 353 -30.47 -9.53 39.18
CA GLN A 353 -29.29 -9.74 38.35
C GLN A 353 -29.66 -10.54 37.08
N THR A 354 -29.12 -10.14 35.94
CA THR A 354 -29.14 -10.99 34.74
C THR A 354 -28.01 -12.00 34.84
N TRP A 355 -28.36 -13.29 34.94
CA TRP A 355 -27.34 -14.34 34.93
C TRP A 355 -26.73 -14.41 33.54
N ARG A 356 -25.41 -14.52 33.43
CA ARG A 356 -24.72 -14.78 32.16
C ARG A 356 -23.73 -15.93 32.32
N PRO A 357 -23.47 -16.70 31.24
CA PRO A 357 -22.43 -17.70 31.27
C PRO A 357 -21.07 -17.02 31.54
N THR A 358 -20.20 -17.70 32.26
CA THR A 358 -18.80 -17.29 32.34
C THR A 358 -18.19 -17.36 30.93
N PRO A 359 -17.34 -16.40 30.51
CA PRO A 359 -16.72 -16.42 29.19
C PRO A 359 -16.05 -17.76 28.87
N LEU A 360 -16.31 -18.29 27.68
CA LEU A 360 -15.81 -19.60 27.23
C LEU A 360 -14.62 -19.42 26.28
N PRO A 361 -13.62 -20.33 26.32
CA PRO A 361 -12.47 -20.27 25.44
C PRO A 361 -12.90 -20.46 23.97
N LYS A 362 -12.25 -19.75 23.06
CA LYS A 362 -12.41 -19.93 21.61
C LYS A 362 -11.41 -20.93 21.06
N PRO A 363 -11.77 -21.76 20.06
CA PRO A 363 -10.78 -22.53 19.34
C PRO A 363 -9.74 -21.61 18.70
N LEU A 364 -8.48 -22.07 18.72
CA LEU A 364 -7.36 -21.38 18.11
C LEU A 364 -6.90 -22.15 16.87
N VAL A 365 -6.40 -21.43 15.88
CA VAL A 365 -5.66 -22.01 14.77
C VAL A 365 -4.19 -22.08 15.17
N ASP A 366 -3.64 -23.29 15.23
CA ASP A 366 -2.27 -23.55 15.71
C ASP A 366 -1.18 -22.88 14.85
N GLY A 367 -1.47 -22.58 13.59
CA GLY A 367 -0.54 -21.91 12.70
C GLY A 367 -1.11 -21.58 11.33
N PRO A 368 -0.29 -21.00 10.43
CA PRO A 368 -0.74 -20.55 9.14
C PRO A 368 -1.29 -21.69 8.27
N GLN A 369 -2.27 -21.37 7.45
CA GLN A 369 -2.93 -22.29 6.54
C GLN A 369 -2.88 -21.78 5.10
N ILE A 370 -3.10 -22.69 4.15
CA ILE A 370 -3.20 -22.33 2.75
C ILE A 370 -4.62 -21.85 2.43
N GLY A 371 -4.71 -20.71 1.76
CA GLY A 371 -5.93 -20.20 1.12
C GLY A 371 -5.71 -20.02 -0.39
N ILE A 372 -6.78 -20.19 -1.17
CA ILE A 372 -6.77 -19.88 -2.61
C ILE A 372 -7.51 -18.58 -2.82
N VAL A 373 -6.90 -17.60 -3.47
CA VAL A 373 -7.51 -16.30 -3.73
C VAL A 373 -8.73 -16.47 -4.65
N THR A 374 -9.84 -15.84 -4.29
CA THR A 374 -11.11 -15.94 -5.02
C THR A 374 -11.62 -14.57 -5.48
N GLY A 375 -12.54 -14.60 -6.44
CA GLY A 375 -13.21 -13.42 -6.97
C GLY A 375 -14.33 -13.81 -7.94
N PRO A 376 -15.00 -12.82 -8.55
CA PRO A 376 -16.06 -13.05 -9.52
C PRO A 376 -15.60 -13.85 -10.74
N ALA A 377 -16.53 -14.55 -11.38
CA ALA A 377 -16.23 -15.33 -12.58
C ALA A 377 -15.67 -14.44 -13.70
N GLY A 378 -14.52 -14.84 -14.28
CA GLY A 378 -13.84 -14.12 -15.36
C GLY A 378 -12.93 -12.98 -14.89
N GLU A 379 -12.81 -12.74 -13.58
CA GLU A 379 -11.91 -11.73 -13.03
C GLU A 379 -10.55 -12.32 -12.64
N GLU A 380 -9.46 -11.63 -12.96
CA GLU A 380 -8.10 -12.06 -12.60
C GLU A 380 -7.61 -11.40 -11.31
N ILE A 381 -8.10 -10.18 -11.00
CA ILE A 381 -7.71 -9.41 -9.83
C ILE A 381 -8.97 -8.87 -9.17
N TYR A 382 -9.24 -9.30 -7.93
CA TYR A 382 -10.40 -8.86 -7.16
C TYR A 382 -9.95 -8.39 -5.78
N CYS A 383 -9.90 -7.08 -5.59
CA CYS A 383 -9.50 -6.44 -4.33
C CYS A 383 -10.34 -5.20 -4.02
N ASP A 384 -10.32 -4.77 -2.76
CA ASP A 384 -10.96 -3.54 -2.32
C ASP A 384 -9.97 -2.35 -2.24
N GLU A 385 -10.43 -1.21 -1.71
CA GLU A 385 -9.64 0.03 -1.57
C GLU A 385 -8.39 -0.11 -0.69
N HIS A 386 -8.33 -1.16 0.13
CA HIS A 386 -7.20 -1.47 1.01
C HIS A 386 -6.28 -2.55 0.44
N GLY A 387 -6.52 -3.01 -0.79
CA GLY A 387 -5.76 -4.10 -1.41
C GLY A 387 -5.99 -5.46 -0.75
N ARG A 388 -7.12 -5.62 -0.03
CA ARG A 388 -7.53 -6.90 0.56
C ARG A 388 -8.10 -7.80 -0.52
N VAL A 389 -8.02 -9.10 -0.33
CA VAL A 389 -8.58 -10.11 -1.26
C VAL A 389 -9.49 -11.08 -0.51
N THR A 390 -10.34 -11.80 -1.23
CA THR A 390 -11.10 -12.93 -0.65
C THR A 390 -10.34 -14.23 -0.87
N VAL A 391 -10.51 -15.21 0.02
CA VAL A 391 -9.84 -16.50 -0.05
C VAL A 391 -10.80 -17.65 0.21
N LYS A 392 -10.49 -18.79 -0.38
CA LYS A 392 -11.14 -20.06 -0.12
C LYS A 392 -10.21 -20.97 0.69
N PHE A 393 -10.66 -21.34 1.88
CA PHE A 393 -9.97 -22.34 2.71
C PHE A 393 -10.37 -23.76 2.31
N ALA A 394 -9.44 -24.70 2.42
CA ALA A 394 -9.67 -26.10 2.08
C ALA A 394 -10.69 -26.80 2.99
N TRP A 395 -10.81 -26.37 4.25
CA TRP A 395 -11.76 -26.93 5.21
C TRP A 395 -13.17 -26.33 5.09
N ASP A 396 -13.35 -25.23 4.36
CA ASP A 396 -14.67 -24.64 4.17
C ASP A 396 -15.44 -25.40 3.07
N ARG A 397 -16.41 -26.19 3.51
CA ARG A 397 -17.23 -27.04 2.63
C ARG A 397 -18.53 -26.39 2.16
N TYR A 398 -18.87 -25.21 2.67
CA TYR A 398 -20.22 -24.66 2.53
C TYR A 398 -20.29 -23.47 1.60
N ASN A 399 -19.31 -22.56 1.64
CA ASN A 399 -19.30 -21.43 0.71
C ASN A 399 -18.77 -21.86 -0.65
N LYS A 400 -19.21 -21.18 -1.71
CA LYS A 400 -18.70 -21.43 -3.07
C LYS A 400 -17.28 -20.85 -3.18
N SER A 401 -16.52 -21.32 -4.16
CA SER A 401 -15.19 -20.78 -4.48
C SER A 401 -15.32 -19.56 -5.40
N ASN A 402 -15.90 -18.48 -4.90
CA ASN A 402 -16.15 -17.21 -5.60
C ASN A 402 -15.94 -16.01 -4.67
N GLU A 403 -16.39 -14.81 -5.04
CA GLU A 403 -16.30 -13.59 -4.24
C GLU A 403 -16.97 -13.66 -2.85
N GLU A 404 -17.81 -14.68 -2.60
CA GLU A 404 -18.48 -14.92 -1.32
C GLU A 404 -17.74 -15.97 -0.45
N SER A 405 -16.52 -16.37 -0.82
CA SER A 405 -15.77 -17.45 -0.12
C SER A 405 -15.39 -17.09 1.31
N SER A 406 -14.99 -15.83 1.54
CA SER A 406 -14.57 -15.30 2.83
C SER A 406 -14.82 -13.80 2.92
N CYS A 407 -14.60 -13.23 4.11
CA CYS A 407 -14.42 -11.80 4.26
C CYS A 407 -13.19 -11.27 3.50
N TRP A 408 -13.03 -9.95 3.50
CA TRP A 408 -11.84 -9.28 2.98
C TRP A 408 -10.63 -9.50 3.89
N VAL A 409 -9.63 -10.19 3.37
CA VAL A 409 -8.39 -10.54 4.08
C VAL A 409 -7.27 -9.60 3.69
N ARG A 410 -6.63 -8.96 4.67
CA ARG A 410 -5.46 -8.09 4.45
C ARG A 410 -4.27 -8.89 3.95
N VAL A 411 -3.48 -8.28 3.07
CA VAL A 411 -2.29 -8.88 2.47
C VAL A 411 -1.05 -8.14 2.98
N SER A 412 -0.17 -8.85 3.68
CA SER A 412 1.15 -8.37 4.05
C SER A 412 1.94 -7.95 2.81
N GLN A 413 2.61 -6.82 2.90
CA GLN A 413 3.46 -6.26 1.85
C GLN A 413 4.91 -6.25 2.31
N ALA A 414 5.85 -6.32 1.36
CA ALA A 414 7.29 -6.25 1.69
C ALA A 414 7.70 -4.91 2.34
N TRP A 415 6.99 -3.82 2.00
CA TRP A 415 7.19 -2.49 2.58
C TRP A 415 5.91 -1.67 2.45
N ALA A 416 5.37 -1.14 3.55
CA ALA A 416 4.14 -0.35 3.54
C ALA A 416 4.28 0.91 4.42
N GLY A 417 4.19 2.09 3.80
CA GLY A 417 4.17 3.39 4.47
C GLY A 417 3.08 4.30 3.91
N THR A 418 2.90 5.48 4.52
CA THR A 418 1.85 6.43 4.13
C THR A 418 2.14 7.02 2.74
N GLY A 419 1.48 6.50 1.70
CA GLY A 419 1.64 6.96 0.32
C GLY A 419 2.90 6.43 -0.39
N PHE A 420 3.63 5.47 0.20
CA PHE A 420 4.82 4.86 -0.39
C PHE A 420 4.96 3.39 0.03
N GLY A 421 5.72 2.61 -0.74
CA GLY A 421 6.00 1.20 -0.44
C GLY A 421 5.93 0.29 -1.66
N ASN A 422 5.78 -1.00 -1.41
CA ASN A 422 5.55 -2.04 -2.42
C ASN A 422 4.10 -2.51 -2.33
N ILE A 423 3.46 -2.69 -3.49
CA ILE A 423 2.16 -3.36 -3.57
C ILE A 423 2.17 -4.40 -4.68
N ALA A 424 1.92 -5.65 -4.31
CA ALA A 424 1.58 -6.71 -5.24
C ALA A 424 0.27 -7.32 -4.75
N ILE A 425 -0.79 -7.30 -5.55
CA ILE A 425 -2.09 -7.86 -5.16
C ILE A 425 -2.12 -9.34 -5.58
N PRO A 426 -2.47 -10.30 -4.69
CA PRO A 426 -2.69 -11.68 -5.08
C PRO A 426 -3.80 -11.79 -6.13
N ARG A 427 -3.59 -12.59 -7.18
CA ARG A 427 -4.56 -12.82 -8.25
C ARG A 427 -5.49 -13.98 -7.93
N VAL A 428 -6.70 -13.96 -8.48
CA VAL A 428 -7.66 -15.06 -8.38
C VAL A 428 -7.01 -16.37 -8.85
N GLY A 429 -7.16 -17.43 -8.06
CA GLY A 429 -6.56 -18.74 -8.29
C GLY A 429 -5.15 -18.92 -7.71
N GLN A 430 -4.49 -17.87 -7.22
CA GLN A 430 -3.18 -17.99 -6.58
C GLN A 430 -3.29 -18.55 -5.15
N GLU A 431 -2.27 -19.31 -4.76
CA GLU A 431 -2.08 -19.83 -3.42
C GLU A 431 -1.43 -18.80 -2.50
N VAL A 432 -2.00 -18.60 -1.31
CA VAL A 432 -1.51 -17.69 -0.29
C VAL A 432 -1.41 -18.38 1.07
N ILE A 433 -0.46 -17.92 1.89
CA ILE A 433 -0.32 -18.33 3.28
C ILE A 433 -1.16 -17.36 4.12
N VAL A 434 -2.16 -17.89 4.81
CA VAL A 434 -3.08 -17.16 5.68
C VAL A 434 -2.77 -17.51 7.13
N ASP A 435 -2.33 -16.51 7.88
CA ASP A 435 -2.20 -16.56 9.33
C ASP A 435 -3.46 -16.00 10.00
N PHE A 436 -3.58 -16.18 11.32
CA PHE A 436 -4.73 -15.77 12.11
C PHE A 436 -4.26 -14.95 13.30
N LEU A 437 -4.68 -13.68 13.39
CA LEU A 437 -4.24 -12.79 14.47
C LEU A 437 -4.67 -13.37 15.82
N ASN A 438 -3.72 -13.50 16.76
CA ASN A 438 -3.91 -14.17 18.05
C ASN A 438 -4.40 -15.63 17.95
N GLY A 439 -4.20 -16.28 16.80
CA GLY A 439 -4.75 -17.61 16.49
C GLY A 439 -6.27 -17.60 16.30
N ASP A 440 -6.92 -16.44 16.22
CA ASP A 440 -8.38 -16.33 16.13
C ASP A 440 -8.87 -16.66 14.70
N PRO A 441 -9.67 -17.73 14.52
CA PRO A 441 -10.21 -18.11 13.20
C PRO A 441 -10.99 -17.00 12.47
N ASP A 442 -11.52 -16.00 13.20
CA ASP A 442 -12.30 -14.88 12.64
C ASP A 442 -11.40 -13.73 12.13
N GLN A 443 -10.09 -13.78 12.39
CA GLN A 443 -9.13 -12.71 12.08
C GLN A 443 -8.02 -13.15 11.11
N PRO A 444 -8.37 -13.60 9.88
CA PRO A 444 -7.37 -14.02 8.90
C PRO A 444 -6.54 -12.83 8.40
N ILE A 445 -5.27 -13.09 8.10
CA ILE A 445 -4.33 -12.17 7.45
C ILE A 445 -3.39 -12.95 6.53
N ILE A 446 -3.23 -12.52 5.28
CA ILE A 446 -2.30 -13.15 4.35
C ILE A 446 -0.89 -12.64 4.67
N THR A 447 0.04 -13.56 4.96
CA THR A 447 1.42 -13.25 5.37
C THR A 447 2.44 -13.66 4.33
N GLY A 448 2.07 -14.48 3.34
CA GLY A 448 2.99 -14.97 2.33
C GLY A 448 2.31 -15.59 1.12
N ARG A 449 3.14 -16.07 0.20
CA ARG A 449 2.72 -16.72 -1.06
C ARG A 449 3.64 -17.88 -1.37
N THR A 450 3.10 -18.86 -2.09
CA THR A 450 3.82 -20.07 -2.47
C THR A 450 3.54 -20.40 -3.93
N TYR A 451 4.57 -20.90 -4.61
CA TYR A 451 4.39 -21.60 -5.88
C TYR A 451 4.01 -23.06 -5.62
N HIS A 452 3.26 -23.66 -6.54
CA HIS A 452 2.89 -25.07 -6.50
C HIS A 452 2.99 -25.69 -7.90
N ALA A 453 2.67 -26.97 -8.05
CA ALA A 453 2.94 -27.71 -9.28
C ALA A 453 2.31 -27.11 -10.57
N ALA A 454 1.17 -26.41 -10.43
CA ALA A 454 0.46 -25.76 -11.53
C ALA A 454 0.75 -24.25 -11.62
N ASN A 455 1.05 -23.58 -10.51
CA ASN A 455 1.53 -22.20 -10.48
C ASN A 455 3.04 -22.21 -10.20
N ARG A 456 3.84 -22.38 -11.26
CA ARG A 456 5.30 -22.51 -11.16
C ARG A 456 5.99 -21.15 -11.04
N ALA A 457 7.16 -21.16 -10.43
CA ALA A 457 8.02 -19.99 -10.39
C ALA A 457 8.43 -19.54 -11.81
N PRO A 458 8.76 -18.25 -12.02
CA PRO A 458 9.37 -17.78 -13.26
C PRO A 458 10.66 -18.54 -13.59
N GLY A 459 10.87 -18.85 -14.86
CA GLY A 459 12.02 -19.62 -15.34
C GLY A 459 11.84 -21.13 -15.21
N ASP A 460 12.92 -21.87 -15.46
CA ASP A 460 12.91 -23.34 -15.53
C ASP A 460 13.75 -23.94 -14.38
N LEU A 461 13.28 -23.76 -13.14
CA LEU A 461 13.95 -24.35 -11.96
C LEU A 461 13.98 -25.89 -12.04
N PRO A 462 15.11 -26.53 -11.69
CA PRO A 462 16.31 -25.96 -11.04
C PRO A 462 17.38 -25.40 -12.00
N GLY A 463 17.13 -25.35 -13.32
CA GLY A 463 18.07 -24.84 -14.32
C GLY A 463 18.43 -23.37 -14.12
N THR A 464 17.44 -22.54 -13.76
CA THR A 464 17.60 -21.09 -13.53
C THR A 464 17.89 -20.74 -12.06
N LYS A 465 18.57 -21.63 -11.31
CA LYS A 465 18.81 -21.46 -9.87
C LYS A 465 19.66 -20.22 -9.48
N THR A 466 20.42 -19.66 -10.42
CA THR A 466 21.21 -18.43 -10.23
C THR A 466 20.41 -17.16 -10.52
N GLN A 467 19.17 -17.31 -10.98
CA GLN A 467 18.32 -16.19 -11.37
C GLN A 467 17.37 -15.79 -10.25
N MET A 468 17.30 -14.48 -10.00
CA MET A 468 16.28 -13.83 -9.19
C MET A 468 15.48 -12.89 -10.09
N ALA A 469 14.15 -13.01 -10.08
CA ALA A 469 13.29 -12.19 -10.94
C ALA A 469 12.11 -11.59 -10.18
N ILE A 470 11.81 -10.32 -10.48
CA ILE A 470 10.54 -9.66 -10.20
C ILE A 470 9.81 -9.57 -11.54
N ARG A 471 8.93 -10.54 -11.80
CA ARG A 471 8.16 -10.65 -13.05
C ARG A 471 6.68 -10.42 -12.78
N SER A 472 6.09 -9.53 -13.56
CA SER A 472 4.64 -9.26 -13.60
C SER A 472 3.95 -10.08 -14.69
N GLN A 473 2.64 -9.89 -14.86
CA GLN A 473 1.88 -10.44 -15.98
C GLN A 473 0.92 -9.37 -16.49
N THR A 474 0.80 -9.20 -17.80
CA THR A 474 -0.25 -8.35 -18.40
C THR A 474 -1.62 -8.77 -17.88
N TYR A 475 -2.41 -7.84 -17.37
CA TYR A 475 -3.77 -8.11 -16.90
C TYR A 475 -4.68 -8.48 -18.09
N LYS A 476 -5.39 -9.61 -18.00
CA LYS A 476 -6.28 -10.12 -19.05
C LYS A 476 -5.60 -10.20 -20.43
N GLY A 477 -4.32 -10.54 -20.46
CA GLY A 477 -3.53 -10.60 -21.69
C GLY A 477 -2.22 -11.36 -21.54
N ASN A 478 -1.48 -11.44 -22.65
CA ASN A 478 -0.16 -12.07 -22.69
C ASN A 478 0.94 -11.03 -22.49
N GLY A 479 2.09 -11.45 -21.96
CA GLY A 479 3.25 -10.59 -21.77
C GLY A 479 3.55 -10.26 -20.30
N TYR A 480 4.67 -9.58 -20.07
CA TYR A 480 5.17 -9.26 -18.73
C TYR A 480 6.18 -8.11 -18.72
N ASN A 481 6.24 -7.36 -17.62
CA ASN A 481 7.40 -6.56 -17.26
C ASN A 481 8.27 -7.37 -16.29
N GLU A 482 9.60 -7.25 -16.41
CA GLU A 482 10.54 -8.00 -15.58
C GLU A 482 11.79 -7.19 -15.23
N LEU A 483 12.22 -7.35 -13.97
CA LEU A 483 13.56 -7.04 -13.51
C LEU A 483 14.21 -8.35 -13.05
N MET A 484 15.26 -8.80 -13.71
CA MET A 484 15.94 -10.07 -13.40
C MET A 484 17.44 -9.86 -13.21
N PHE A 485 17.99 -10.54 -12.21
CA PHE A 485 19.40 -10.64 -11.87
C PHE A 485 19.84 -12.09 -12.07
N ASP A 486 20.91 -12.32 -12.83
CA ASP A 486 21.55 -13.63 -12.94
C ASP A 486 22.94 -13.54 -12.32
N ASP A 487 23.16 -14.32 -11.26
CA ASP A 487 24.40 -14.36 -10.49
C ASP A 487 25.33 -15.51 -10.94
N GLN A 488 25.14 -16.05 -12.16
CA GLN A 488 26.03 -17.04 -12.71
C GLN A 488 27.43 -16.43 -12.94
N THR A 489 28.44 -16.97 -12.25
CA THR A 489 29.80 -16.44 -12.27
C THR A 489 30.39 -16.33 -13.68
N GLY A 490 30.85 -15.13 -14.04
CA GLY A 490 31.41 -14.82 -15.36
C GLY A 490 30.37 -14.66 -16.47
N GLN A 491 29.09 -14.73 -16.14
CA GLN A 491 27.93 -14.53 -17.02
C GLN A 491 26.86 -13.68 -16.31
N GLU A 492 27.27 -12.83 -15.37
CA GLU A 492 26.35 -12.02 -14.59
C GLU A 492 25.54 -11.09 -15.49
N LEU A 493 24.22 -11.02 -15.26
CA LEU A 493 23.30 -10.26 -16.11
C LEU A 493 22.24 -9.53 -15.29
N LEU A 494 22.06 -8.24 -15.60
CA LEU A 494 20.89 -7.47 -15.22
C LEU A 494 19.99 -7.30 -16.45
N LEU A 495 18.79 -7.90 -16.43
CA LEU A 495 17.78 -7.74 -17.47
C LEU A 495 16.66 -6.82 -16.98
N MET A 496 16.35 -5.80 -17.77
CA MET A 496 15.18 -4.95 -17.59
C MET A 496 14.30 -5.06 -18.83
N HIS A 497 13.13 -5.66 -18.69
CA HIS A 497 12.16 -5.84 -19.78
C HIS A 497 10.89 -5.04 -19.52
N ALA A 498 10.55 -4.14 -20.44
CA ALA A 498 9.29 -3.41 -20.46
C ALA A 498 8.40 -3.93 -21.60
N GLN A 499 7.18 -4.38 -21.28
CA GLN A 499 6.25 -4.94 -22.27
C GLN A 499 5.76 -3.91 -23.29
N LYS A 500 5.77 -2.63 -22.93
CA LYS A 500 5.29 -1.52 -23.77
C LYS A 500 6.17 -0.28 -23.61
N ASP A 501 5.79 0.65 -22.74
CA ASP A 501 6.49 1.91 -22.55
C ASP A 501 7.45 1.84 -21.35
N MET A 502 8.67 2.33 -21.51
CA MET A 502 9.61 2.56 -20.41
C MET A 502 9.85 4.06 -20.25
N LYS A 503 9.56 4.61 -19.08
CA LYS A 503 9.79 6.02 -18.76
C LYS A 503 10.70 6.15 -17.55
N THR A 504 11.81 6.87 -17.73
CA THR A 504 12.77 7.18 -16.66
C THR A 504 12.78 8.68 -16.44
N VAL A 505 12.52 9.12 -15.21
CA VAL A 505 12.58 10.54 -14.81
C VAL A 505 13.66 10.69 -13.74
N VAL A 506 14.64 11.55 -13.99
CA VAL A 506 15.73 11.85 -13.06
C VAL A 506 15.68 13.36 -12.79
N LEU A 507 15.55 13.74 -11.51
CA LEU A 507 15.34 15.14 -11.13
C LEU A 507 16.63 15.96 -11.07
N ASN A 508 17.79 15.30 -11.04
CA ASN A 508 19.09 15.95 -11.01
C ASN A 508 20.03 15.25 -12.01
N ASN A 509 21.05 14.55 -11.52
CA ASN A 509 22.08 13.96 -12.38
C ASN A 509 21.79 12.49 -12.70
N ARG A 510 21.96 12.12 -13.98
CA ARG A 510 22.05 10.74 -14.44
C ARG A 510 23.47 10.48 -14.94
N ASP A 511 24.17 9.54 -14.30
CA ASP A 511 25.46 9.03 -14.77
C ASP A 511 25.28 7.66 -15.45
N THR A 512 26.11 7.37 -16.44
CA THR A 512 26.15 6.05 -17.08
C THR A 512 27.58 5.74 -17.47
N HIS A 513 28.18 4.78 -16.77
CA HIS A 513 29.57 4.36 -16.98
C HIS A 513 29.64 2.90 -17.43
N VAL A 514 30.02 2.68 -18.70
CA VAL A 514 30.15 1.34 -19.31
C VAL A 514 31.63 1.07 -19.59
N LYS A 515 32.16 -0.02 -19.01
CA LYS A 515 33.61 -0.33 -19.06
C LYS A 515 34.08 -0.93 -20.39
N VAL A 516 33.19 -1.64 -21.08
CA VAL A 516 33.51 -2.33 -22.34
C VAL A 516 32.70 -1.68 -23.45
N ASP A 517 31.56 -2.25 -23.83
CA ASP A 517 30.77 -1.79 -24.97
C ASP A 517 29.34 -1.40 -24.56
N HIS A 518 28.84 -0.30 -25.12
CA HIS A 518 27.43 0.11 -25.05
C HIS A 518 26.81 0.03 -26.44
N THR A 519 25.74 -0.77 -26.59
CA THR A 519 24.97 -0.87 -27.82
C THR A 519 23.54 -0.41 -27.56
N GLU A 520 23.07 0.57 -28.34
CA GLU A 520 21.69 1.05 -28.34
C GLU A 520 21.10 0.88 -29.73
N THR A 521 19.90 0.31 -29.84
CA THR A 521 19.19 0.15 -31.11
C THR A 521 17.80 0.74 -31.00
N ILE A 522 17.54 1.78 -31.80
CA ILE A 522 16.24 2.45 -31.88
C ILE A 522 15.57 2.06 -33.19
N GLY A 523 14.44 1.35 -33.13
CA GLY A 523 13.73 0.88 -34.33
C GLY A 523 13.02 1.98 -35.13
N HIS A 524 12.82 3.15 -34.52
CA HIS A 524 12.19 4.32 -35.15
C HIS A 524 13.03 5.59 -34.90
N ASN A 525 12.57 6.48 -34.03
CA ASN A 525 13.17 7.79 -33.83
C ASN A 525 13.77 7.93 -32.43
N GLN A 526 14.95 8.55 -32.35
CA GLN A 526 15.54 9.04 -31.12
C GLN A 526 15.48 10.57 -31.14
N GLN A 527 14.86 11.18 -30.13
CA GLN A 527 14.84 12.63 -29.94
C GLN A 527 15.66 12.98 -28.70
N VAL A 528 16.63 13.87 -28.86
CA VAL A 528 17.44 14.40 -27.76
C VAL A 528 17.29 15.91 -27.76
N THR A 529 16.92 16.48 -26.60
CA THR A 529 16.85 17.92 -26.39
C THR A 529 17.78 18.28 -25.24
N VAL A 530 18.71 19.21 -25.50
CA VAL A 530 19.68 19.68 -24.53
C VAL A 530 19.50 21.18 -24.38
N GLY A 531 19.18 21.66 -23.17
CA GLY A 531 18.79 23.05 -22.95
C GLY A 531 19.94 24.06 -22.99
N LEU A 532 21.14 23.65 -22.56
CA LEU A 532 22.32 24.54 -22.46
C LEU A 532 23.39 24.14 -23.46
N GLY A 533 24.02 22.98 -23.25
CA GLY A 533 25.13 22.53 -24.08
C GLY A 533 25.30 21.02 -24.08
N GLN A 534 25.61 20.47 -25.24
CA GLN A 534 25.96 19.07 -25.43
C GLN A 534 27.43 18.98 -25.84
N THR A 535 28.25 18.29 -25.06
CA THR A 535 29.63 17.98 -25.43
C THR A 535 29.73 16.51 -25.78
N VAL A 536 30.15 16.19 -27.02
CA VAL A 536 30.41 14.81 -27.47
C VAL A 536 31.89 14.71 -27.82
N LYS A 537 32.63 13.88 -27.09
CA LYS A 537 34.03 13.54 -27.41
C LYS A 537 34.06 12.13 -28.01
N VAL A 538 34.53 12.01 -29.26
CA VAL A 538 34.67 10.73 -29.96
C VAL A 538 36.16 10.48 -30.23
N GLY A 539 36.65 9.29 -29.88
CA GLY A 539 38.08 9.00 -29.85
C GLY A 539 38.74 8.72 -31.21
N LYS A 540 38.06 8.03 -32.14
CA LYS A 540 38.63 7.62 -33.43
C LYS A 540 37.82 8.05 -34.65
N GLU A 541 36.54 7.69 -34.72
CA GLU A 541 35.71 7.96 -35.89
C GLU A 541 34.27 8.29 -35.49
N ASN A 542 33.69 9.28 -36.17
CA ASN A 542 32.25 9.55 -36.16
C ASN A 542 31.78 9.49 -37.62
N ALA A 543 30.99 8.47 -37.96
CA ALA A 543 30.47 8.28 -39.31
C ALA A 543 28.96 8.55 -39.31
N ALA A 544 28.55 9.65 -39.91
CA ALA A 544 27.14 9.94 -40.18
C ALA A 544 26.81 9.50 -41.61
N GLY A 545 25.89 8.55 -41.76
CA GLY A 545 25.26 8.23 -43.06
C GLY A 545 23.91 8.95 -43.15
N HIS A 546 23.55 9.42 -44.35
CA HIS A 546 22.36 10.24 -44.67
C HIS A 546 22.62 11.76 -44.63
N ASP A 547 21.64 12.55 -44.22
CA ASP A 547 21.62 13.99 -44.39
C ASP A 547 21.85 14.72 -43.05
N GLN A 548 22.73 15.72 -43.03
CA GLN A 548 23.03 16.54 -41.85
C GLN A 548 22.57 17.98 -42.09
N LYS A 549 21.65 18.50 -41.26
CA LYS A 549 21.28 19.92 -41.22
C LYS A 549 21.69 20.50 -39.87
N ILE A 550 22.58 21.49 -39.89
CA ILE A 550 23.05 22.20 -38.69
C ILE A 550 22.51 23.63 -38.75
N THR A 551 21.75 24.05 -37.74
CA THR A 551 21.36 25.45 -37.52
C THR A 551 22.09 25.95 -36.28
N VAL A 552 22.85 27.03 -36.40
CA VAL A 552 23.54 27.68 -35.28
C VAL A 552 22.84 29.01 -35.03
N ALA A 553 22.33 29.21 -33.81
CA ALA A 553 21.53 30.41 -33.47
C ALA A 553 22.38 31.64 -33.15
N HIS A 554 23.60 31.44 -32.64
CA HIS A 554 24.58 32.48 -32.34
C HIS A 554 25.83 32.20 -33.19
N ASP A 555 26.94 31.85 -32.54
CA ASP A 555 28.25 31.84 -33.18
C ASP A 555 28.70 30.41 -33.45
N ARG A 556 29.40 30.21 -34.58
CA ARG A 556 30.11 28.96 -34.86
C ARG A 556 31.60 29.27 -35.00
N SER A 557 32.39 28.89 -34.00
CA SER A 557 33.85 28.88 -34.09
C SER A 557 34.35 27.48 -34.45
N ILE A 558 35.27 27.38 -35.41
CA ILE A 558 35.92 26.13 -35.81
C ILE A 558 37.43 26.35 -35.74
N THR A 559 38.11 25.65 -34.84
CA THR A 559 39.58 25.60 -34.80
C THR A 559 40.04 24.23 -35.28
N VAL A 560 40.80 24.18 -36.37
CA VAL A 560 41.40 22.95 -36.89
C VAL A 560 42.91 23.02 -36.64
N ARG A 561 43.46 22.05 -35.90
CA ARG A 561 44.87 22.05 -35.50
C ARG A 561 45.83 21.53 -36.58
N ASN A 562 45.35 20.63 -37.43
CA ASN A 562 46.10 20.08 -38.56
C ASN A 562 45.36 20.48 -39.85
N ASP A 563 45.01 19.51 -40.69
CA ASP A 563 44.38 19.79 -41.98
C ASP A 563 42.85 19.80 -41.91
N GLN A 564 42.22 20.78 -42.55
CA GLN A 564 40.80 20.74 -42.89
C GLN A 564 40.64 20.42 -44.39
N THR A 565 40.12 19.24 -44.71
CA THR A 565 39.74 18.88 -46.09
C THR A 565 38.23 18.92 -46.25
N LEU A 566 37.72 19.82 -47.09
CA LEU A 566 36.31 19.85 -47.50
C LEU A 566 36.18 19.33 -48.94
N LYS A 567 35.54 18.16 -49.10
CA LYS A 567 35.21 17.59 -50.42
C LYS A 567 33.70 17.60 -50.63
N VAL A 568 33.23 18.44 -51.54
CA VAL A 568 31.81 18.50 -51.94
C VAL A 568 31.67 17.85 -53.32
N ILE A 569 30.80 16.83 -53.44
CA ILE A 569 30.65 16.04 -54.68
C ILE A 569 29.74 16.75 -55.70
N ARG A 570 28.73 17.47 -55.22
CA ARG A 570 27.80 18.26 -56.04
C ARG A 570 28.10 19.76 -55.82
N ASP A 571 27.13 20.51 -55.31
CA ASP A 571 27.21 21.96 -55.22
C ASP A 571 27.57 22.44 -53.80
N ARG A 572 28.37 23.51 -53.73
CA ARG A 572 28.58 24.31 -52.52
C ARG A 572 28.05 25.71 -52.79
N THR A 573 27.07 26.15 -51.99
CA THR A 573 26.56 27.53 -51.99
C THR A 573 26.93 28.19 -50.67
N VAL A 574 27.47 29.40 -50.71
CA VAL A 574 27.77 30.23 -49.53
C VAL A 574 27.01 31.55 -49.68
N ASN A 575 26.29 31.97 -48.64
CA ASN A 575 25.63 33.26 -48.56
C ASN A 575 26.04 33.91 -47.24
N ALA A 576 26.80 35.00 -47.32
CA ALA A 576 27.24 35.79 -46.18
C ALA A 576 26.45 37.11 -46.16
N GLY A 577 25.79 37.41 -45.04
CA GLY A 577 24.93 38.60 -44.92
C GLY A 577 25.67 39.91 -44.60
N ARG A 578 26.91 39.82 -44.10
CA ARG A 578 27.81 40.95 -43.83
C ARG A 578 29.11 40.72 -44.60
N ASP A 579 30.20 40.44 -43.89
CA ASP A 579 31.52 40.30 -44.48
C ASP A 579 31.94 38.84 -44.59
N ASP A 580 32.67 38.50 -45.66
CA ASP A 580 33.38 37.23 -45.84
C ASP A 580 34.88 37.55 -46.01
N ASN A 581 35.64 37.45 -44.93
CA ASN A 581 37.06 37.77 -44.89
C ASN A 581 37.90 36.50 -45.03
N LEU A 582 38.83 36.48 -46.00
CA LEU A 582 39.76 35.38 -46.21
C LEU A 582 41.20 35.88 -46.08
N TYR A 583 41.91 35.37 -45.08
CA TYR A 583 43.35 35.54 -44.91
C TYR A 583 44.07 34.22 -45.24
N VAL A 584 45.10 34.27 -46.09
CA VAL A 584 45.92 33.10 -46.47
C VAL A 584 47.38 33.53 -46.37
N GLU A 585 48.13 32.92 -45.46
CA GLU A 585 49.52 33.30 -45.16
C GLU A 585 50.51 32.85 -46.24
N ARG A 586 50.29 31.65 -46.80
CA ARG A 586 51.09 31.09 -47.90
C ARG A 586 50.36 31.24 -49.23
N ASP A 587 50.04 30.12 -49.87
CA ASP A 587 49.51 30.12 -51.23
C ASP A 587 48.01 29.92 -51.26
N ARG A 588 47.29 30.84 -51.92
CA ARG A 588 45.92 30.60 -52.38
C ARG A 588 45.94 30.18 -53.84
N LYS A 589 45.71 28.90 -54.13
CA LYS A 589 45.52 28.40 -55.49
C LYS A 589 44.04 28.21 -55.79
N VAL A 590 43.53 28.92 -56.79
CA VAL A 590 42.17 28.75 -57.30
C VAL A 590 42.25 28.15 -58.71
N THR A 591 41.48 27.10 -58.97
CA THR A 591 41.35 26.49 -60.29
C THR A 591 39.87 26.30 -60.59
N VAL A 592 39.38 27.00 -61.60
CA VAL A 592 38.00 26.88 -62.07
C VAL A 592 38.03 26.27 -63.46
N LYS A 593 37.38 25.12 -63.65
CA LYS A 593 37.30 24.44 -64.96
C LYS A 593 36.17 24.98 -65.84
N GLY A 594 35.13 25.52 -65.21
CA GLY A 594 34.02 26.20 -65.88
C GLY A 594 34.19 27.73 -65.85
N ASN A 595 33.08 28.44 -65.81
CA ASN A 595 33.08 29.90 -65.73
C ASN A 595 33.42 30.37 -64.31
N GLN A 596 34.23 31.42 -64.20
CA GLN A 596 34.39 32.21 -62.99
C GLN A 596 33.81 33.60 -63.26
N GLU A 597 32.68 33.92 -62.63
CA GLU A 597 32.00 35.21 -62.76
C GLU A 597 32.19 36.01 -61.47
N HIS A 598 32.57 37.28 -61.60
CA HIS A 598 32.68 38.21 -60.48
C HIS A 598 31.80 39.43 -60.79
N ASN A 599 30.80 39.68 -59.97
CA ASN A 599 29.97 40.87 -60.04
C ASN A 599 30.21 41.70 -58.78
N THR A 600 30.73 42.91 -58.93
CA THR A 600 31.01 43.84 -57.82
C THR A 600 30.16 45.08 -58.03
N THR A 601 29.30 45.42 -57.06
CA THR A 601 28.36 46.54 -57.18
C THR A 601 28.95 47.89 -56.75
N LYS A 602 30.01 47.87 -55.94
CA LYS A 602 30.78 49.03 -55.50
C LYS A 602 32.22 48.91 -56.01
N ASP A 603 33.20 49.13 -55.15
CA ASP A 603 34.60 49.15 -55.54
C ASP A 603 35.19 47.73 -55.59
N TYR A 604 35.92 47.44 -56.66
CA TYR A 604 36.83 46.30 -56.74
C TYR A 604 38.26 46.83 -56.62
N ILE A 605 38.89 46.62 -55.47
CA ILE A 605 40.24 47.10 -55.17
C ILE A 605 41.19 45.90 -55.19
N SER A 606 42.21 45.96 -56.05
CA SER A 606 43.25 44.93 -56.16
C SER A 606 44.63 45.56 -56.04
N LEU A 607 45.33 45.28 -54.95
CA LEU A 607 46.73 45.66 -54.75
C LEU A 607 47.62 44.42 -54.87
N VAL A 608 48.57 44.45 -55.79
CA VAL A 608 49.58 43.40 -55.95
C VAL A 608 50.95 44.02 -55.73
N LYS A 609 51.60 43.69 -54.61
CA LYS A 609 52.96 44.18 -54.29
C LYS A 609 54.03 43.50 -55.14
N GLY A 610 53.78 42.27 -55.58
CA GLY A 610 54.62 41.51 -56.51
C GLY A 610 54.21 41.68 -57.97
N HIS A 611 54.35 40.62 -58.77
CA HIS A 611 53.94 40.64 -60.18
C HIS A 611 52.45 40.33 -60.34
N HIS A 612 51.72 41.22 -61.01
CA HIS A 612 50.39 40.91 -61.54
C HIS A 612 50.52 40.47 -63.01
N SER A 613 50.50 39.15 -63.25
CA SER A 613 50.52 38.59 -64.59
C SER A 613 49.10 38.17 -65.01
N LEU A 614 48.63 38.70 -66.13
CA LEU A 614 47.36 38.33 -66.75
C LEU A 614 47.63 37.81 -68.17
N GLU A 615 47.45 36.51 -68.38
CA GLU A 615 47.46 35.89 -69.70
C GLU A 615 46.03 35.55 -70.10
N VAL A 616 45.54 36.13 -71.20
CA VAL A 616 44.23 35.82 -71.77
C VAL A 616 44.44 35.19 -73.14
N LYS A 617 44.03 33.93 -73.30
CA LYS A 617 44.14 33.20 -74.58
C LYS A 617 43.06 33.57 -75.59
N GLY A 618 41.95 34.16 -75.12
CA GLY A 618 40.88 34.73 -75.93
C GLY A 618 40.93 36.25 -75.93
N ASP A 619 39.75 36.88 -76.05
CA ASP A 619 39.66 38.34 -76.04
C ASP A 619 39.68 38.90 -74.61
N LEU A 620 40.50 39.93 -74.38
CA LEU A 620 40.40 40.79 -73.21
C LEU A 620 39.71 42.09 -73.63
N ALA A 621 38.48 42.31 -73.16
CA ALA A 621 37.74 43.55 -73.37
C ALA A 621 37.64 44.34 -72.06
N GLN A 622 38.27 45.51 -71.99
CA GLN A 622 38.13 46.46 -70.89
C GLN A 622 37.29 47.65 -71.34
N LYS A 623 36.09 47.78 -70.76
CA LYS A 623 35.21 48.93 -70.99
C LYS A 623 35.14 49.75 -69.72
N VAL A 624 35.66 50.98 -69.76
CA VAL A 624 35.67 51.90 -68.63
C VAL A 624 34.78 53.10 -68.98
N ALA A 625 33.80 53.41 -68.12
CA ALA A 625 32.92 54.57 -68.33
C ALA A 625 33.57 55.89 -67.90
N GLY A 626 34.45 55.84 -66.89
CA GLY A 626 35.30 56.95 -66.46
C GLY A 626 36.64 56.98 -67.19
N SER A 627 37.71 57.32 -66.47
CA SER A 627 39.07 57.32 -66.99
C SER A 627 39.72 55.93 -66.87
N LEU A 628 40.41 55.50 -67.93
CA LEU A 628 41.40 54.42 -67.87
C LEU A 628 42.78 55.07 -67.81
N GLY A 629 43.48 54.89 -66.69
CA GLY A 629 44.86 55.35 -66.51
C GLY A 629 45.82 54.16 -66.52
N VAL A 630 46.92 54.29 -67.25
CA VAL A 630 48.07 53.38 -67.16
C VAL A 630 49.27 54.27 -66.88
N ASP A 631 49.83 54.12 -65.69
CA ASP A 631 51.05 54.81 -65.27
C ASP A 631 52.09 53.75 -64.90
N ALA A 632 53.28 53.87 -65.46
CA ALA A 632 54.38 52.95 -65.24
C ALA A 632 55.67 53.76 -65.11
N GLN A 633 56.46 53.48 -64.05
CA GLN A 633 57.81 54.05 -63.91
C GLN A 633 58.79 53.50 -64.96
N GLY A 634 58.52 52.30 -65.46
CA GLY A 634 59.25 51.66 -66.56
C GLY A 634 58.50 51.74 -67.89
N ASP A 635 58.72 50.76 -68.76
CA ASP A 635 58.13 50.76 -70.10
C ASP A 635 56.64 50.37 -70.10
N ILE A 636 55.82 51.15 -70.82
CA ILE A 636 54.52 50.69 -71.29
C ILE A 636 54.73 50.09 -72.69
N VAL A 637 54.70 48.76 -72.79
CA VAL A 637 54.83 48.06 -74.07
C VAL A 637 53.46 47.61 -74.56
N LEU A 638 52.97 48.25 -75.63
CA LEU A 638 51.81 47.80 -76.39
C LEU A 638 52.29 47.14 -77.67
N GLN A 639 52.09 45.82 -77.79
CA GLN A 639 52.47 45.05 -78.96
C GLN A 639 51.24 44.35 -79.53
N SER A 640 50.99 44.53 -80.82
CA SER A 640 49.92 43.85 -81.56
C SER A 640 50.51 43.23 -82.82
N GLY A 641 50.12 41.99 -83.13
CA GLY A 641 50.52 41.33 -84.37
C GLY A 641 49.80 41.87 -85.61
N SER A 642 48.78 42.72 -85.45
CA SER A 642 47.97 43.24 -86.56
C SER A 642 47.97 44.76 -86.61
N LYS A 643 47.36 45.43 -85.63
CA LYS A 643 47.33 46.89 -85.51
C LYS A 643 47.09 47.32 -84.08
N ILE A 644 47.58 48.51 -83.75
CA ILE A 644 47.23 49.26 -82.54
C ILE A 644 46.42 50.46 -83.01
N THR A 645 45.26 50.72 -82.43
CA THR A 645 44.41 51.86 -82.79
C THR A 645 44.06 52.65 -81.55
N LEU A 646 44.52 53.89 -81.49
CA LEU A 646 44.12 54.87 -80.48
C LEU A 646 43.17 55.84 -81.15
N ARG A 647 41.91 55.87 -80.74
CA ARG A 647 40.88 56.70 -81.38
C ARG A 647 40.15 57.53 -80.34
N VAL A 648 40.00 58.83 -80.61
CA VAL A 648 39.20 59.76 -79.81
C VAL A 648 38.32 60.54 -80.78
N GLY A 649 37.01 60.29 -80.76
CA GLY A 649 36.07 60.89 -81.73
C GLY A 649 36.42 60.55 -83.18
N SER A 650 36.63 61.58 -84.01
CA SER A 650 37.06 61.46 -85.40
C SER A 650 38.58 61.42 -85.59
N SER A 651 39.37 61.62 -84.52
CA SER A 651 40.84 61.60 -84.58
C SER A 651 41.37 60.22 -84.19
N PHE A 652 42.43 59.76 -84.88
CA PHE A 652 43.06 58.49 -84.55
C PHE A 652 44.56 58.45 -84.87
N VAL A 653 45.24 57.57 -84.14
CA VAL A 653 46.57 57.06 -84.44
C VAL A 653 46.44 55.56 -84.62
N VAL A 654 46.79 55.07 -85.80
CA VAL A 654 46.84 53.64 -86.11
C VAL A 654 48.28 53.26 -86.40
N ILE A 655 48.80 52.28 -85.67
CA ILE A 655 50.10 51.66 -85.92
C ILE A 655 49.83 50.29 -86.54
N HIS A 656 50.42 50.02 -87.70
CA HIS A 656 50.29 48.75 -88.41
C HIS A 656 51.62 48.40 -89.10
N PRO A 657 51.82 47.17 -89.64
CA PRO A 657 53.10 46.74 -90.19
C PRO A 657 53.66 47.62 -91.31
N GLY A 658 52.79 48.33 -92.05
CA GLY A 658 53.19 49.22 -93.15
C GLY A 658 53.54 50.66 -92.76
N GLY A 659 53.42 51.07 -91.48
CA GLY A 659 53.61 52.47 -91.06
C GLY A 659 52.70 52.96 -89.92
N ILE A 660 52.74 54.27 -89.65
CA ILE A 660 51.89 54.95 -88.67
C ILE A 660 50.98 55.93 -89.40
N ASP A 661 49.67 55.68 -89.32
CA ASP A 661 48.65 56.57 -89.84
C ASP A 661 48.16 57.50 -88.73
N ILE A 662 48.37 58.81 -88.92
CA ILE A 662 47.89 59.85 -88.00
C ILE A 662 46.88 60.71 -88.76
N THR A 663 45.63 60.73 -88.28
CA THR A 663 44.57 61.55 -88.88
C THR A 663 43.81 62.31 -87.81
N GLY A 664 43.67 63.63 -87.99
CA GLY A 664 42.90 64.49 -87.10
C GLY A 664 42.66 65.87 -87.73
N LEU A 665 41.66 66.61 -87.24
CA LEU A 665 41.32 67.97 -87.72
C LEU A 665 42.52 68.95 -87.62
N LYS A 666 43.43 68.70 -86.68
CA LYS A 666 44.69 69.41 -86.50
C LYS A 666 45.72 68.48 -85.88
N ILE A 667 46.87 68.31 -86.53
CA ILE A 667 48.00 67.51 -86.05
C ILE A 667 49.12 68.48 -85.67
N ASN A 668 49.37 68.67 -84.38
CA ASN A 668 50.41 69.55 -83.88
C ASN A 668 51.68 68.73 -83.58
N PHE A 669 52.73 68.91 -84.38
CA PHE A 669 54.08 68.45 -84.03
C PHE A 669 54.77 69.58 -83.28
N ASN A 670 54.79 69.54 -81.94
CA ASN A 670 55.30 70.63 -81.12
C ASN A 670 56.64 70.25 -80.47
N GLY A 671 57.69 71.02 -80.76
CA GLY A 671 58.94 71.02 -80.00
C GLY A 671 58.89 72.13 -78.95
N GLY A 672 58.82 71.74 -77.67
CA GLY A 672 58.93 72.65 -76.52
C GLY A 672 57.60 73.09 -75.91
N GLY A 673 57.16 72.38 -74.88
CA GLY A 673 56.05 72.76 -73.98
C GLY A 673 55.90 71.74 -72.85
N SER A 674 55.70 72.20 -71.62
CA SER A 674 55.60 71.37 -70.41
C SER A 674 54.49 70.32 -70.49
N ALA A 675 54.74 69.15 -69.89
CA ALA A 675 53.80 68.03 -69.85
C ALA A 675 52.42 68.47 -69.32
N GLY A 676 51.35 68.08 -70.02
CA GLY A 676 49.99 68.26 -69.54
C GLY A 676 49.77 67.45 -68.26
N THR A 677 49.05 68.03 -67.30
CA THR A 677 48.74 67.40 -66.02
C THR A 677 47.99 66.08 -66.27
N PRO A 678 48.50 64.92 -65.82
CA PRO A 678 47.78 63.66 -65.95
C PRO A 678 46.43 63.78 -65.24
N VAL A 679 45.43 63.05 -65.75
CA VAL A 679 44.16 62.86 -65.03
C VAL A 679 44.52 62.36 -63.63
N GLN A 680 44.14 63.11 -62.59
CA GLN A 680 44.29 62.62 -61.22
C GLN A 680 43.57 61.28 -61.14
N THR A 681 44.34 60.21 -60.96
CA THR A 681 43.79 58.96 -60.47
C THR A 681 43.09 59.29 -59.17
N LEU A 682 41.76 59.15 -59.15
CA LEU A 682 41.02 59.04 -57.89
C LEU A 682 41.69 57.88 -57.15
N GLN A 683 42.56 58.18 -56.17
CA GLN A 683 42.91 57.18 -55.18
C GLN A 683 41.61 56.90 -54.43
N PRO A 684 41.06 55.68 -54.49
CA PRO A 684 40.10 55.29 -53.48
C PRO A 684 40.85 55.42 -52.16
N THR A 685 40.40 56.34 -51.31
CA THR A 685 40.85 56.41 -49.94
C THR A 685 40.56 55.05 -49.31
N VAL A 686 41.59 54.50 -48.65
CA VAL A 686 41.67 53.18 -48.01
C VAL A 686 42.24 52.05 -48.89
N LEU A 687 43.58 52.01 -48.90
CA LEU A 687 44.35 50.77 -48.80
C LEU A 687 45.45 51.01 -47.76
N SER A 688 45.03 51.07 -46.49
CA SER A 688 45.98 50.94 -45.39
C SER A 688 46.56 49.53 -45.49
N ALA A 689 47.84 49.45 -45.85
CA ALA A 689 48.61 48.22 -45.78
C ALA A 689 48.56 47.71 -44.34
N LEU A 690 47.99 46.52 -44.13
CA LEU A 690 48.28 45.70 -42.96
C LEU A 690 49.20 44.57 -43.44
N GLY A 691 50.49 44.75 -43.13
CA GLY A 691 51.53 43.76 -43.34
C GLY A 691 52.82 44.32 -42.79
N ASP A 692 53.00 44.20 -41.45
CA ASP A 692 54.20 43.70 -40.78
C ASP A 692 54.19 44.03 -39.28
N LYS A 693 53.58 43.12 -38.51
CA LYS A 693 54.09 42.68 -37.20
C LYS A 693 53.63 41.23 -37.01
N VAL A 694 54.35 40.30 -37.62
CA VAL A 694 54.44 38.92 -37.12
C VAL A 694 55.86 38.44 -37.38
N ASP A 695 56.61 38.38 -36.29
CA ASP A 695 57.48 37.27 -35.87
C ASP A 695 57.75 37.58 -34.38
N ASP A 696 57.38 36.79 -33.39
CA ASP A 696 56.65 35.53 -33.35
C ASP A 696 56.24 35.34 -31.86
N ALA A 697 54.95 35.26 -31.53
CA ALA A 697 54.46 34.60 -30.31
C ALA A 697 52.94 34.51 -30.33
N ALA A 698 52.47 33.28 -30.14
CA ALA A 698 51.09 32.85 -30.25
C ALA A 698 50.08 33.64 -29.40
N THR A 699 48.87 33.67 -29.97
CA THR A 699 47.54 33.62 -29.33
C THR A 699 46.90 34.88 -28.72
N GLU A 700 45.77 35.22 -29.37
CA GLU A 700 44.52 35.81 -28.88
C GLU A 700 44.38 37.35 -28.82
N SER A 701 43.58 37.86 -29.76
CA SER A 701 43.04 39.23 -29.81
C SER A 701 41.62 39.27 -29.21
N PRO A 702 41.31 40.25 -28.35
CA PRO A 702 39.97 40.62 -27.92
C PRO A 702 39.37 41.80 -28.72
N GLN A 703 38.14 42.17 -28.33
CA GLN A 703 37.14 43.06 -28.92
C GLN A 703 37.50 44.54 -29.20
N ASP A 704 36.56 45.15 -29.94
CA ASP A 704 36.37 46.53 -30.43
C ASP A 704 36.64 47.74 -29.47
N GLU A 705 37.15 48.78 -30.15
CA GLU A 705 36.82 50.22 -30.16
C GLU A 705 37.11 51.22 -29.01
N ASN A 706 37.88 52.26 -29.42
CA ASN A 706 37.75 53.72 -29.21
C ASN A 706 37.81 54.30 -27.77
N ALA A 707 38.42 55.45 -27.48
CA ALA A 707 39.30 56.41 -28.18
C ALA A 707 39.80 57.41 -27.10
N ASP A 708 40.98 58.00 -27.32
CA ASP A 708 41.17 59.46 -27.45
C ASP A 708 42.39 60.08 -26.71
N SER A 709 43.21 60.71 -27.56
CA SER A 709 44.07 61.88 -27.41
C SER A 709 45.15 62.04 -26.31
N SER A 710 46.36 62.30 -26.86
CA SER A 710 47.38 63.30 -26.47
C SER A 710 48.13 63.11 -25.15
N GLY A 711 49.46 63.14 -25.08
CA GLY A 711 50.49 63.56 -26.02
C GLY A 711 51.64 64.18 -25.22
N ASP A 712 52.86 63.97 -25.73
CA ASP A 712 54.11 64.69 -25.41
C ASP A 712 54.84 64.23 -24.12
N GLY A 713 56.14 63.92 -24.11
CA GLY A 713 57.16 63.96 -25.16
C GLY A 713 58.55 63.89 -24.51
N GLY A 714 59.46 63.13 -25.16
CA GLY A 714 60.93 63.17 -25.06
C GLY A 714 61.56 62.93 -23.67
N ASN A 715 62.80 62.49 -23.53
CA ASN A 715 63.86 62.13 -24.47
C ASN A 715 64.96 61.43 -23.63
N SER A 716 65.75 60.56 -24.27
CA SER A 716 67.20 60.29 -24.06
C SER A 716 67.74 60.19 -22.62
N GLU A 717 68.52 59.21 -22.20
CA GLU A 717 69.60 58.49 -22.89
C GLU A 717 70.22 57.54 -21.85
N GLU A 718 70.90 56.51 -22.38
CA GLU A 718 72.01 55.76 -21.78
C GLU A 718 71.83 54.95 -20.48
N GLY A 719 72.31 53.71 -20.57
CA GLY A 719 73.24 53.21 -19.56
C GLY A 719 72.73 52.09 -18.67
N ASP A 720 72.99 50.88 -19.14
CA ASP A 720 73.56 49.77 -18.38
C ASP A 720 72.84 49.10 -17.18
N GLU A 721 73.08 47.79 -17.19
CA GLU A 721 73.16 46.85 -16.08
C GLU A 721 71.89 46.20 -15.50
N HIS A 722 72.00 44.87 -15.49
CA HIS A 722 71.20 43.87 -14.81
C HIS A 722 70.71 44.27 -13.41
N GLY A 723 69.43 44.04 -13.16
CA GLY A 723 68.84 43.89 -11.83
C GLY A 723 67.43 43.36 -11.95
N SER A 724 67.24 42.11 -11.52
CA SER A 724 65.95 41.45 -11.31
C SER A 724 64.99 42.29 -10.48
N GLU A 725 63.70 42.28 -10.81
CA GLU A 725 62.63 42.28 -9.80
C GLU A 725 61.34 41.69 -10.40
N ASP A 726 60.78 40.74 -9.64
CA ASP A 726 59.55 40.01 -9.90
C ASP A 726 58.33 40.94 -9.99
N GLU A 727 57.40 40.69 -10.91
CA GLU A 727 55.99 41.09 -10.75
C GLU A 727 55.11 39.85 -10.63
N SER A 728 54.52 39.72 -9.44
CA SER A 728 53.63 38.67 -8.99
C SER A 728 52.22 38.81 -9.58
N ASP A 729 51.66 37.73 -10.14
CA ASP A 729 50.24 37.65 -10.51
C ASP A 729 49.32 37.92 -9.31
N GLN A 730 48.43 38.91 -9.43
CA GLN A 730 47.45 39.28 -8.40
C GLN A 730 46.07 38.67 -8.73
N TYR A 731 45.55 37.84 -7.82
CA TYR A 731 44.22 37.22 -7.84
C TYR A 731 43.16 38.22 -7.36
N ASN A 732 42.16 38.48 -8.19
CA ASN A 732 41.03 39.36 -7.85
C ASN A 732 39.73 38.55 -7.82
N ILE A 733 38.95 38.65 -6.74
CA ILE A 733 37.65 37.97 -6.58
C ILE A 733 36.59 38.92 -6.04
N GLN A 734 35.38 38.82 -6.56
CA GLN A 734 34.20 39.60 -6.15
C GLN A 734 32.99 38.66 -6.10
N PHE A 735 32.08 38.87 -5.15
CA PHE A 735 30.90 38.02 -4.96
C PHE A 735 29.63 38.78 -5.33
N HIS A 736 28.72 38.13 -6.05
CA HIS A 736 27.40 38.64 -6.42
C HIS A 736 26.30 37.87 -5.67
N PHE A 737 25.39 38.60 -5.02
CA PHE A 737 24.29 38.05 -4.23
C PHE A 737 22.95 38.48 -4.84
N SER A 738 22.16 37.52 -5.29
CA SER A 738 20.81 37.71 -5.83
C SER A 738 19.88 36.59 -5.34
N ASP A 739 18.57 36.82 -5.41
CA ASP A 739 17.54 35.81 -5.11
C ASP A 739 17.25 34.89 -6.31
N ASP A 740 16.30 33.96 -6.15
CA ASP A 740 15.92 32.95 -7.15
C ASP A 740 15.35 33.56 -8.46
N ASP A 741 15.04 34.86 -8.46
CA ASP A 741 14.54 35.62 -9.61
C ASP A 741 15.61 36.61 -10.17
N ASP A 742 16.89 36.42 -9.84
CA ASP A 742 18.03 37.28 -10.20
C ASP A 742 17.94 38.73 -9.68
N THR A 743 17.12 39.00 -8.65
CA THR A 743 17.04 40.34 -8.04
C THR A 743 18.20 40.53 -7.05
N PRO A 744 19.04 41.57 -7.18
CA PRO A 744 20.22 41.74 -6.34
C PRO A 744 19.87 42.10 -4.89
N TYR A 745 20.58 41.49 -3.93
CA TYR A 745 20.50 41.88 -2.52
C TYR A 745 21.31 43.16 -2.29
N THR A 746 20.64 44.30 -2.14
CA THR A 746 21.30 45.61 -2.00
C THR A 746 21.40 46.06 -0.54
N ASP A 747 22.42 46.85 -0.22
CA ASP A 747 22.62 47.52 1.09
C ASP A 747 22.73 46.57 2.30
N MET A 748 22.94 45.27 2.07
CA MET A 748 23.17 44.29 3.14
C MET A 748 24.63 44.31 3.59
N LYS A 749 24.86 44.20 4.90
CA LYS A 749 26.22 44.07 5.45
C LYS A 749 26.74 42.66 5.23
N TYR A 750 28.04 42.53 4.99
CA TYR A 750 28.72 41.25 4.93
C TYR A 750 30.04 41.28 5.70
N VAL A 751 30.51 40.10 6.08
CA VAL A 751 31.86 39.87 6.60
C VAL A 751 32.58 38.89 5.70
N ALA A 752 33.70 39.31 5.13
CA ALA A 752 34.62 38.47 4.39
C ALA A 752 35.69 37.90 5.34
N CYS A 753 35.76 36.58 5.44
CA CYS A 753 36.79 35.87 6.20
C CYS A 753 37.86 35.32 5.25
N PHE A 754 39.10 35.72 5.43
CA PHE A 754 40.25 35.25 4.64
C PHE A 754 40.90 34.02 5.30
N SER A 755 41.70 33.27 4.53
CA SER A 755 42.35 32.05 4.99
C SER A 755 43.37 32.26 6.11
N ASP A 756 43.92 33.47 6.24
CA ASP A 756 44.83 33.86 7.33
C ASP A 756 44.09 34.20 8.64
N GLY A 757 42.75 34.15 8.64
CA GLY A 757 41.90 34.45 9.78
C GLY A 757 41.49 35.92 9.91
N THR A 758 41.97 36.79 9.02
CA THR A 758 41.53 38.19 8.98
C THR A 758 40.08 38.29 8.52
N GLN A 759 39.39 39.35 8.99
CA GLN A 759 38.00 39.61 8.64
C GLN A 759 37.84 41.05 8.17
N LYS A 760 37.07 41.24 7.11
CA LYS A 760 36.76 42.56 6.57
C LYS A 760 35.25 42.71 6.43
N GLU A 761 34.70 43.78 6.99
CA GLU A 761 33.29 44.10 6.88
C GLU A 761 33.04 45.03 5.69
N GLY A 762 31.95 44.81 4.97
CA GLY A 762 31.52 45.65 3.85
C GLY A 762 30.02 45.67 3.68
N VAL A 763 29.55 46.44 2.69
CA VAL A 763 28.13 46.54 2.33
C VAL A 763 27.99 46.17 0.86
N ILE A 764 27.01 45.33 0.54
CA ILE A 764 26.70 44.94 -0.84
C ILE A 764 26.11 46.15 -1.58
N ASP A 765 26.63 46.43 -2.76
CA ASP A 765 26.21 47.58 -3.55
C ASP A 765 24.80 47.41 -4.15
N LYS A 766 24.33 48.43 -4.87
CA LYS A 766 22.98 48.46 -5.48
C LYS A 766 22.79 47.43 -6.60
N ASN A 767 23.87 46.81 -7.06
CA ASN A 767 23.87 45.80 -8.11
C ASN A 767 24.12 44.40 -7.52
N GLY A 768 24.16 44.24 -6.20
CA GLY A 768 24.33 42.94 -5.54
C GLY A 768 25.78 42.50 -5.36
N PHE A 769 26.78 43.36 -5.59
CA PHE A 769 28.19 42.99 -5.52
C PHE A 769 28.88 43.43 -4.22
N THR A 770 29.82 42.60 -3.74
CA THR A 770 30.80 43.01 -2.71
C THR A 770 31.88 43.91 -3.32
N GLU A 771 32.76 44.48 -2.49
CA GLU A 771 34.02 45.02 -3.02
C GLU A 771 34.88 43.90 -3.64
N THR A 772 35.83 44.27 -4.50
CA THR A 772 36.80 43.34 -5.07
C THR A 772 37.93 43.09 -4.07
N PHE A 773 38.20 41.83 -3.79
CA PHE A 773 39.32 41.40 -2.94
C PHE A 773 40.50 41.03 -3.84
N ASN A 774 41.63 41.72 -3.67
CA ASN A 774 42.85 41.49 -4.44
C ASN A 774 43.90 40.84 -3.54
N SER A 775 44.51 39.73 -3.95
CA SER A 775 45.63 39.08 -3.25
C SER A 775 46.71 38.65 -4.23
N ILE A 776 47.97 38.66 -3.81
CA ILE A 776 49.12 38.18 -4.61
C ILE A 776 49.32 36.66 -4.46
N GLN A 777 48.49 35.98 -3.68
CA GLN A 777 48.49 34.54 -3.50
C GLN A 777 47.05 33.99 -3.58
N LYS A 778 46.91 32.71 -3.94
CA LYS A 778 45.61 32.07 -4.01
C LYS A 778 45.05 31.89 -2.60
N GLU A 779 43.92 32.53 -2.31
CA GLU A 779 43.27 32.50 -1.01
C GLU A 779 41.81 32.01 -1.11
N ASP A 780 41.35 31.34 -0.05
CA ASP A 780 39.94 30.99 0.11
C ASP A 780 39.24 32.08 0.93
N ILE A 781 38.32 32.81 0.30
CA ILE A 781 37.52 33.84 0.95
C ILE A 781 36.11 33.32 1.20
N LYS A 782 35.66 33.36 2.47
CA LYS A 782 34.29 33.03 2.85
C LYS A 782 33.51 34.29 3.15
N ILE A 783 32.47 34.57 2.37
CA ILE A 783 31.56 35.69 2.64
C ILE A 783 30.38 35.22 3.48
N LYS A 784 30.11 35.95 4.56
CA LYS A 784 28.89 35.82 5.37
C LYS A 784 28.07 37.09 5.25
N VAL A 785 26.90 36.99 4.61
CA VAL A 785 25.92 38.08 4.59
C VAL A 785 25.22 38.13 5.94
N LEU A 786 25.19 39.31 6.56
CA LEU A 786 24.54 39.55 7.83
C LEU A 786 23.10 39.99 7.55
N PHE A 787 22.16 39.09 7.82
CA PHE A 787 20.75 39.44 7.84
C PHE A 787 20.41 40.03 9.20
N ASP A 788 19.98 41.29 9.25
CA ASP A 788 19.34 41.86 10.43
C ASP A 788 17.99 41.16 10.61
N ILE A 789 17.95 40.17 11.50
CA ILE A 789 16.71 39.51 11.91
C ILE A 789 15.91 40.54 12.71
N TRP A 790 14.83 41.05 12.11
CA TRP A 790 13.77 41.77 12.81
C TRP A 790 12.62 40.83 13.16
#